data_AF-A0A9Q4BXJ7-F1
#
_entry.id   AF-A0A9Q4BXJ7-F1
#
_cell.length_a   1.000
_cell.length_b   1.000
_cell.length_c   1.000
_cell.angle_alpha   90.00
_cell.angle_beta   90.00
_cell.angle_gamma   90.00
#
_symmetry.space_group_name_H-M   'P 1'
#
loop_
_entity.id
_entity.type
_entity.pdbx_description
1 polymer ?
#
loop_
_entity_poly.entity_id
_entity_poly.type
_entity_poly.pdbx_seq_one_letter_code
_entity_poly.pdbx_strand_id
1 'polypeptide(L)'
;MKGTNNSPKGIANNYYYPQRNAYGIFQASVTGKKVKFDYSNYSSSFSQNMFQMNPFKTVSFYKNEHCSEINNTVNGTNNFTINKSNIKGNQNANLYPIYYQITNPPYREPITDYANYYTYLQSPVDVVKTYAKKAYLNFTVKVDAFNPEYPVITISGLTGTSYTSIAASSVFVTMSNNSNYVNMRIDVTPIIDAIKNSNNQLHGFGFKCGKIEKDGQVGYTFTGNPVLEYTTVTNDTLQVYTAFDKRGNLKFKVDENSIYSEYYYDALGRPTNTAMPLSFYDGVNTNYSSITSYDDVNNTVTETVRINNTPSALLSVERKSYFDSFGNLRLDQAKNESGTYETKSDKTYNYMGLVSQEKDGEGRIKKYYYDYLQRPIKIENGDLTNKTIEYFKQSNTLESGTLWQTSYSEYTKAVDENKDENLAVYTYFDLVGNKVAEKIGNNKPTVFKYDDAYRLIQVISPAGKTVNYYYDDLGNLSKKESPADEGTTMTKFDRYNRLRFSMNASAPSTERGITFQKYDSKDRVLLVGTLPSNYGFNSLEADKDYSTSYSVGHFEDVKTDTANFVTVNMYDVYRKEGVFKQMPDPFTWLQYDANSSRNLRGNLVATAFRDKPGQGWNYKIYLYDQLGRVNHMYIKVGRNSWKLVFTQTDNIGNKQLQGICKVGGGSQIGEQFAWYNYDNLGRLKDVRSNSVYDYNTAKVEATYTYNKADQCSTLTNNQVSGSRSLTTFGYEPNRGWLKNINNGSGMFTETLGFYNNGNIASQAVVNISLRSQTLSYNYDGMNRLASVYSGSTLMESFLYDADGNPTKRQYNTQPSGGAAYNQIEYYYNGNRLSYIYFNGTKKYFGYDVNGNVTYDEFNQLSSQYDHRNLPLWMGSAKYRYDDEGQRTYKEANGKKEYYLRDDKGLELAVYDAAMDRLSLVNLYGNDLIGRIDINYTSQYDPEADEYVDTRTDRKIYYVKDHLGSIRLGFDVNGVPVSAFDYYAFGQLFSSFTTGSAGEKYKFTSKERDSETGLDYFG
;
A
#
# COMPACT_ATOMS: atom_id res chain seq x y z
N MET A 1 -10.24 58.85 -28.99
CA MET A 1 -9.70 59.87 -29.93
C MET A 1 -8.29 59.44 -30.32
N LYS A 2 -8.00 59.39 -31.65
CA LYS A 2 -6.71 59.37 -32.40
C LYS A 2 -5.44 58.90 -31.66
N GLY A 3 -4.75 57.82 -32.07
CA GLY A 3 -3.77 57.77 -33.20
C GLY A 3 -2.41 58.32 -32.73
N THR A 4 -1.25 57.64 -32.80
CA THR A 4 -0.53 57.22 -34.01
C THR A 4 0.66 56.28 -33.71
N ASN A 5 1.02 55.51 -34.75
CA ASN A 5 2.14 54.59 -34.92
C ASN A 5 3.54 55.25 -34.91
N ASN A 6 4.58 54.44 -34.69
CA ASN A 6 5.64 54.24 -35.70
C ASN A 6 6.47 52.96 -35.46
N SER A 7 6.42 52.05 -36.44
CA SER A 7 7.37 50.95 -36.66
C SER A 7 8.66 51.45 -37.32
N PRO A 8 9.71 50.62 -37.43
CA PRO A 8 9.88 49.90 -38.73
C PRO A 8 10.44 48.46 -38.65
N LYS A 9 9.99 47.64 -39.61
CA LYS A 9 10.71 46.67 -40.49
C LYS A 9 11.87 45.88 -39.87
N GLY A 10 11.94 44.55 -39.83
CA GLY A 10 11.45 43.51 -40.75
C GLY A 10 12.65 42.62 -41.16
N ILE A 11 12.53 41.30 -41.09
CA ILE A 11 13.09 40.25 -41.99
C ILE A 11 12.75 38.87 -41.40
N ALA A 12 12.35 37.97 -42.30
CA ALA A 12 11.70 36.69 -42.09
C ALA A 12 12.59 35.58 -41.51
N ASN A 13 11.97 34.61 -40.84
CA ASN A 13 12.32 33.19 -40.95
C ASN A 13 11.11 32.31 -40.64
N ASN A 14 10.87 31.35 -41.54
CA ASN A 14 9.73 30.43 -41.59
C ASN A 14 9.69 29.48 -40.37
N TYR A 15 8.57 29.46 -39.66
CA TYR A 15 8.21 28.38 -38.73
C TYR A 15 6.97 27.64 -39.23
N TYR A 16 7.10 26.33 -39.39
CA TYR A 16 6.00 25.39 -39.55
C TYR A 16 5.17 25.39 -38.24
N TYR A 17 3.91 25.82 -38.32
CA TYR A 17 2.94 25.69 -37.22
C TYR A 17 2.07 24.45 -37.45
N PRO A 18 2.02 23.47 -36.52
CA PRO A 18 0.95 22.48 -36.51
C PRO A 18 -0.35 23.14 -36.02
N GLN A 19 -1.46 22.78 -36.67
CA GLN A 19 -2.76 23.40 -36.48
C GLN A 19 -3.28 23.27 -35.04
N ARG A 20 -3.53 24.41 -34.40
CA ARG A 20 -4.32 24.51 -33.17
C ARG A 20 -5.81 24.43 -33.55
N ASN A 21 -6.49 23.36 -33.16
CA ASN A 21 -7.95 23.39 -33.08
C ASN A 21 -8.35 24.05 -31.75
N ALA A 22 -8.66 25.34 -31.79
CA ALA A 22 -9.25 26.05 -30.67
C ALA A 22 -10.76 25.81 -30.66
N TYR A 23 -11.30 25.18 -29.62
CA TYR A 23 -12.74 25.13 -29.37
C TYR A 23 -13.09 26.10 -28.24
N GLY A 24 -13.83 27.16 -28.58
CA GLY A 24 -14.32 28.16 -27.63
C GLY A 24 -15.53 27.67 -26.83
N ILE A 25 -15.62 28.08 -25.57
CA ILE A 25 -16.71 27.78 -24.63
C ILE A 25 -17.81 28.84 -24.80
N PHE A 26 -19.07 28.43 -25.00
CA PHE A 26 -20.23 29.33 -25.02
C PHE A 26 -20.87 29.43 -23.63
N GLN A 27 -21.12 30.66 -23.15
CA GLN A 27 -21.97 30.90 -21.97
C GLN A 27 -23.40 31.18 -22.42
N ALA A 28 -24.36 30.44 -21.87
CA ALA A 28 -25.79 30.73 -21.98
C ALA A 28 -26.30 31.27 -20.65
N SER A 29 -27.13 32.32 -20.68
CA SER A 29 -27.87 32.80 -19.51
C SER A 29 -29.36 32.58 -19.71
N VAL A 30 -30.04 32.22 -18.62
CA VAL A 30 -31.46 31.88 -18.58
C VAL A 30 -32.18 32.93 -17.75
N THR A 31 -33.18 33.59 -18.34
CA THR A 31 -34.08 34.48 -17.59
C THR A 31 -35.52 34.11 -17.93
N GLY A 32 -36.19 33.41 -17.00
CA GLY A 32 -37.54 32.89 -17.19
C GLY A 32 -37.61 31.74 -18.21
N LYS A 33 -38.76 31.57 -18.87
CA LYS A 33 -39.04 30.44 -19.80
C LYS A 33 -38.48 30.62 -21.23
N LYS A 34 -37.42 31.42 -21.42
CA LYS A 34 -36.73 31.58 -22.71
C LYS A 34 -35.21 31.50 -22.50
N VAL A 35 -34.52 30.76 -23.36
CA VAL A 35 -33.06 30.72 -23.46
C VAL A 35 -32.65 31.65 -24.59
N LYS A 36 -31.67 32.52 -24.35
CA LYS A 36 -31.14 33.46 -25.34
C LYS A 36 -29.65 33.15 -25.54
N PHE A 37 -29.21 33.02 -26.79
CA PHE A 37 -27.79 32.92 -27.13
C PHE A 37 -27.34 34.29 -27.66
N ASP A 38 -26.51 35.01 -26.90
CA ASP A 38 -25.94 36.28 -27.36
C ASP A 38 -24.67 36.02 -28.17
N TYR A 39 -24.72 36.38 -29.45
CA TYR A 39 -23.54 36.52 -30.30
C TYR A 39 -23.19 38.00 -30.41
N SER A 40 -22.47 38.53 -29.43
CA SER A 40 -21.91 39.87 -29.53
C SER A 40 -20.56 39.92 -28.83
N ASN A 41 -19.50 39.58 -29.58
CA ASN A 41 -18.17 40.20 -29.52
C ASN A 41 -17.17 39.44 -30.41
N TYR A 42 -17.34 39.48 -31.73
CA TYR A 42 -16.23 39.36 -32.68
C TYR A 42 -16.62 40.14 -33.94
N SER A 43 -16.24 41.41 -33.97
CA SER A 43 -16.35 42.25 -35.17
C SER A 43 -15.09 42.07 -36.04
N SER A 44 -15.36 41.89 -37.33
CA SER A 44 -14.50 42.18 -38.49
C SER A 44 -13.17 41.43 -38.64
N SER A 45 -13.17 40.49 -39.60
CA SER A 45 -12.42 40.53 -40.87
C SER A 45 -11.72 39.21 -41.21
N PHE A 46 -12.43 38.32 -41.89
CA PHE A 46 -11.81 37.43 -42.89
C PHE A 46 -12.85 37.10 -43.97
N SER A 47 -12.48 37.40 -45.20
CA SER A 47 -13.28 37.36 -46.41
C SER A 47 -13.69 35.95 -46.80
N GLN A 48 -14.93 35.83 -47.28
CA GLN A 48 -15.47 34.68 -48.01
C GLN A 48 -14.59 34.35 -49.23
N ASN A 49 -14.10 33.11 -49.28
CA ASN A 49 -14.17 32.29 -50.49
C ASN A 49 -13.95 30.81 -50.14
N MET A 50 -15.07 30.09 -50.21
CA MET A 50 -15.23 28.70 -50.65
C MET A 50 -14.59 27.56 -49.82
N PHE A 51 -15.38 27.03 -48.88
CA PHE A 51 -15.56 25.57 -48.81
C PHE A 51 -16.76 25.21 -49.70
N GLN A 52 -16.50 24.60 -50.85
CA GLN A 52 -17.46 23.74 -51.52
C GLN A 52 -17.47 22.40 -50.78
N MET A 53 -18.60 22.04 -50.18
CA MET A 53 -18.95 20.65 -49.92
C MET A 53 -20.18 20.33 -50.76
N ASN A 54 -20.01 19.42 -51.71
CA ASN A 54 -21.07 18.72 -52.43
C ASN A 54 -20.79 17.20 -52.29
N PRO A 55 -21.77 16.31 -52.56
CA PRO A 55 -22.39 15.52 -51.50
C PRO A 55 -22.36 14.00 -51.75
N PHE A 56 -22.21 13.20 -50.69
CA PHE A 56 -22.57 11.77 -50.67
C PHE A 56 -23.38 11.51 -49.39
N LYS A 57 -24.70 11.39 -49.49
CA LYS A 57 -25.51 10.18 -49.79
C LYS A 57 -25.46 9.11 -48.68
N THR A 58 -26.62 8.98 -48.04
CA THR A 58 -27.22 7.80 -47.39
C THR A 58 -26.82 7.49 -45.94
N VAL A 59 -27.56 8.08 -45.00
CA VAL A 59 -27.87 7.43 -43.71
C VAL A 59 -29.22 6.74 -43.88
N SER A 60 -29.23 5.41 -43.88
CA SER A 60 -30.44 4.60 -43.92
C SER A 60 -31.05 4.55 -42.53
N PHE A 61 -32.27 5.07 -42.38
CA PHE A 61 -33.14 4.81 -41.23
C PHE A 61 -33.92 3.52 -41.49
N TYR A 62 -33.91 2.58 -40.53
CA TYR A 62 -34.87 1.49 -40.54
C TYR A 62 -36.26 2.06 -40.23
N LYS A 63 -37.12 1.98 -41.24
CA LYS A 63 -38.53 2.32 -41.25
C LYS A 63 -39.29 1.29 -40.42
N ASN A 64 -39.98 1.73 -39.37
CA ASN A 64 -41.17 1.01 -38.89
C ASN A 64 -42.38 1.79 -39.41
N GLU A 65 -43.25 1.07 -40.10
CA GLU A 65 -44.38 1.62 -40.83
C GLU A 65 -45.41 2.17 -39.84
N HIS A 66 -45.70 3.47 -39.93
CA HIS A 66 -47.04 4.08 -39.88
C HIS A 66 -46.90 5.60 -39.71
N CYS A 67 -47.75 6.32 -40.46
CA CYS A 67 -48.01 7.77 -40.47
C CYS A 67 -47.25 8.62 -41.50
N SER A 68 -48.11 9.22 -42.33
CA SER A 68 -48.01 10.11 -43.48
C SER A 68 -47.21 11.41 -43.31
N GLU A 69 -46.74 11.87 -44.47
CA GLU A 69 -46.04 13.12 -44.80
C GLU A 69 -46.59 14.40 -44.15
N ILE A 70 -45.70 15.27 -43.67
CA ILE A 70 -45.87 16.72 -43.78
C ILE A 70 -44.56 17.29 -44.33
N ASN A 71 -44.60 17.70 -45.60
CA ASN A 71 -43.58 18.51 -46.26
C ASN A 71 -43.53 19.92 -45.63
N ASN A 72 -42.33 20.47 -45.40
CA ASN A 72 -42.13 21.92 -45.46
C ASN A 72 -40.70 22.29 -45.87
N THR A 73 -40.63 23.11 -46.91
CA THR A 73 -39.48 23.67 -47.61
C THR A 73 -38.78 24.75 -46.78
N VAL A 74 -37.44 24.74 -46.77
CA VAL A 74 -36.62 25.79 -46.13
C VAL A 74 -36.36 26.92 -47.13
N ASN A 75 -36.93 28.09 -46.89
CA ASN A 75 -36.48 29.38 -47.43
C ASN A 75 -35.93 30.23 -46.27
N GLY A 76 -34.98 31.11 -46.59
CA GLY A 76 -34.01 31.68 -45.66
C GLY A 76 -34.57 32.36 -44.39
N THR A 77 -33.65 32.50 -43.42
CA THR A 77 -33.75 33.07 -42.06
C THR A 77 -34.21 32.07 -40.97
N ASN A 78 -33.22 31.47 -40.28
CA ASN A 78 -33.45 30.50 -39.20
C ASN A 78 -33.85 31.19 -37.88
N ASN A 79 -35.15 31.43 -37.70
CA ASN A 79 -35.80 31.49 -36.39
C ASN A 79 -36.82 30.34 -36.34
N PHE A 80 -36.61 29.33 -35.49
CA PHE A 80 -37.63 28.30 -35.22
C PHE A 80 -38.43 28.66 -33.96
N THR A 81 -39.76 28.61 -34.06
CA THR A 81 -40.71 28.76 -32.95
C THR A 81 -41.66 27.56 -32.96
N ILE A 82 -41.85 26.88 -31.82
CA ILE A 82 -42.86 25.82 -31.67
C ILE A 82 -43.99 26.35 -30.79
N ASN A 83 -45.23 26.35 -31.30
CA ASN A 83 -46.45 26.67 -30.56
C ASN A 83 -47.08 25.40 -29.95
N LYS A 84 -47.55 25.50 -28.71
CA LYS A 84 -48.17 24.40 -27.95
C LYS A 84 -49.67 24.65 -27.82
N SER A 85 -50.49 24.05 -28.68
CA SER A 85 -51.95 24.06 -28.53
C SER A 85 -52.51 22.64 -28.65
N ASN A 86 -52.68 21.97 -27.50
CA ASN A 86 -53.81 21.07 -27.15
C ASN A 86 -53.51 20.24 -25.90
N ILE A 87 -53.41 20.88 -24.73
CA ILE A 87 -53.62 20.20 -23.44
C ILE A 87 -54.48 21.13 -22.56
N LYS A 88 -55.72 20.72 -22.28
CA LYS A 88 -56.57 21.26 -21.22
C LYS A 88 -56.59 20.27 -20.05
N GLY A 89 -56.35 20.78 -18.84
CA GLY A 89 -56.59 20.14 -17.52
C GLY A 89 -55.54 19.08 -17.13
N ASN A 90 -54.91 19.06 -15.97
CA ASN A 90 -55.22 19.64 -14.66
C ASN A 90 -53.90 19.92 -13.90
N GLN A 91 -53.94 20.83 -12.93
CA GLN A 91 -52.79 21.52 -12.34
C GLN A 91 -52.00 20.67 -11.31
N ASN A 92 -50.72 21.04 -11.13
CA ASN A 92 -49.67 20.47 -10.27
C ASN A 92 -48.88 19.26 -10.81
N ALA A 93 -47.87 19.51 -11.65
CA ALA A 93 -46.73 18.60 -11.86
C ALA A 93 -45.47 19.39 -12.27
N ASN A 94 -44.41 19.29 -11.47
CA ASN A 94 -43.04 19.67 -11.85
C ASN A 94 -42.52 18.65 -12.88
N LEU A 95 -41.96 19.14 -13.99
CA LEU A 95 -41.49 18.34 -15.13
C LEU A 95 -40.09 17.76 -14.85
N TYR A 96 -40.03 16.45 -14.63
CA TYR A 96 -38.82 15.62 -14.76
C TYR A 96 -38.72 15.06 -16.20
N PRO A 97 -37.51 14.73 -16.71
CA PRO A 97 -37.39 13.92 -17.92
C PRO A 97 -37.92 12.50 -17.65
N ILE A 98 -38.91 12.07 -18.43
CA ILE A 98 -39.53 10.75 -18.38
C ILE A 98 -38.59 9.72 -19.03
N TYR A 99 -38.16 8.74 -18.25
CA TYR A 99 -37.66 7.46 -18.74
C TYR A 99 -38.86 6.58 -19.14
N TYR A 100 -38.81 5.95 -20.32
CA TYR A 100 -39.77 4.91 -20.68
C TYR A 100 -39.48 3.65 -19.84
N GLN A 101 -40.43 3.29 -18.97
CA GLN A 101 -40.61 1.94 -18.47
C GLN A 101 -41.21 1.08 -19.59
N ILE A 102 -40.61 -0.07 -19.91
CA ILE A 102 -41.28 -1.12 -20.66
C ILE A 102 -42.06 -1.96 -19.63
N THR A 103 -43.36 -1.75 -19.61
CA THR A 103 -44.35 -2.61 -18.96
C THR A 103 -44.74 -3.76 -19.91
N ASN A 104 -44.84 -4.98 -19.36
CA ASN A 104 -45.39 -6.16 -20.04
C ASN A 104 -46.78 -5.88 -20.64
N PRO A 105 -47.07 -6.32 -21.88
CA PRO A 105 -48.44 -6.48 -22.37
C PRO A 105 -48.95 -7.93 -22.19
N PRO A 106 -50.28 -8.14 -22.21
CA PRO A 106 -50.94 -9.38 -21.81
C PRO A 106 -51.03 -10.43 -22.93
N TYR A 107 -51.15 -11.69 -22.49
CA TYR A 107 -51.55 -12.90 -23.21
C TYR A 107 -52.49 -12.70 -24.43
N ARG A 108 -52.11 -13.29 -25.59
CA ARG A 108 -53.02 -13.91 -26.58
C ARG A 108 -52.36 -15.16 -27.17
N GLU A 109 -53.19 -16.21 -27.33
CA GLU A 109 -52.90 -17.57 -27.82
C GLU A 109 -52.82 -17.67 -29.38
N PRO A 110 -52.43 -18.84 -29.96
CA PRO A 110 -51.51 -18.93 -31.10
C PRO A 110 -52.16 -19.21 -32.47
N ILE A 111 -51.38 -19.03 -33.54
CA ILE A 111 -51.59 -19.67 -34.84
C ILE A 111 -50.32 -20.48 -35.18
N THR A 112 -50.51 -21.79 -35.34
CA THR A 112 -49.58 -22.82 -35.79
C THR A 112 -49.27 -22.71 -37.29
N ASP A 113 -48.02 -22.92 -37.70
CA ASP A 113 -47.72 -23.94 -38.72
C ASP A 113 -46.22 -24.27 -38.84
N TYR A 114 -45.96 -25.57 -38.93
CA TYR A 114 -44.68 -26.23 -39.20
C TYR A 114 -44.39 -26.25 -40.70
N ALA A 115 -43.12 -26.11 -41.11
CA ALA A 115 -42.58 -26.88 -42.24
C ALA A 115 -41.05 -26.95 -42.23
N ASN A 116 -40.56 -28.18 -42.39
CA ASN A 116 -39.18 -28.65 -42.44
C ASN A 116 -38.41 -28.16 -43.68
N TYR A 117 -37.07 -28.20 -43.66
CA TYR A 117 -36.24 -28.94 -44.65
C TYR A 117 -34.75 -28.91 -44.25
N TYR A 118 -34.17 -30.11 -44.08
CA TYR A 118 -32.72 -30.36 -44.11
C TYR A 118 -32.30 -30.66 -45.55
N THR A 119 -31.14 -30.17 -46.01
CA THR A 119 -30.33 -30.85 -47.03
C THR A 119 -28.87 -30.39 -47.04
N TYR A 120 -27.98 -31.38 -47.24
CA TYR A 120 -26.51 -31.39 -47.25
C TYR A 120 -25.92 -31.00 -48.63
N LEU A 121 -24.73 -30.37 -48.69
CA LEU A 121 -23.51 -30.88 -49.36
C LEU A 121 -22.34 -29.85 -49.47
N GLN A 122 -21.18 -30.28 -48.93
CA GLN A 122 -19.76 -30.12 -49.33
C GLN A 122 -19.07 -28.76 -49.69
N SER A 123 -17.82 -28.64 -49.19
CA SER A 123 -16.89 -27.47 -49.13
C SER A 123 -15.88 -27.42 -50.30
N PRO A 124 -15.18 -26.29 -50.60
CA PRO A 124 -13.86 -25.99 -49.97
C PRO A 124 -13.48 -24.48 -49.74
N VAL A 125 -12.82 -24.20 -48.60
CA VAL A 125 -11.64 -23.31 -48.32
C VAL A 125 -11.54 -21.95 -49.07
N ASP A 126 -11.52 -20.72 -48.49
CA ASP A 126 -10.63 -20.15 -47.44
C ASP A 126 -11.05 -18.71 -47.00
N VAL A 127 -10.45 -18.20 -45.90
CA VAL A 127 -10.36 -16.78 -45.39
C VAL A 127 -11.40 -16.25 -44.37
N VAL A 128 -10.93 -16.16 -43.11
CA VAL A 128 -11.27 -15.25 -41.98
C VAL A 128 -12.74 -14.99 -41.65
N LYS A 129 -13.24 -15.69 -40.61
CA LYS A 129 -14.22 -15.19 -39.64
C LYS A 129 -14.24 -16.10 -38.41
N THR A 130 -13.48 -15.75 -37.38
CA THR A 130 -13.59 -16.36 -36.04
C THR A 130 -14.87 -15.86 -35.38
N TYR A 131 -16.02 -16.40 -35.79
CA TYR A 131 -17.21 -16.34 -34.94
C TYR A 131 -17.04 -17.42 -33.88
N ALA A 132 -16.91 -17.01 -32.62
CA ALA A 132 -17.06 -17.90 -31.48
C ALA A 132 -18.40 -18.64 -31.66
N LYS A 133 -18.35 -19.95 -31.97
CA LYS A 133 -19.54 -20.80 -31.96
C LYS A 133 -20.04 -20.80 -30.52
N LYS A 134 -21.10 -20.05 -30.24
CA LYS A 134 -21.78 -20.12 -28.96
C LYS A 134 -22.28 -21.54 -28.74
N ALA A 135 -21.85 -22.18 -27.66
CA ALA A 135 -22.30 -23.50 -27.27
C ALA A 135 -23.51 -23.36 -26.34
N TYR A 136 -24.56 -24.13 -26.61
CA TYR A 136 -25.82 -24.05 -25.88
C TYR A 136 -26.26 -25.41 -25.35
N LEU A 137 -26.71 -25.44 -24.09
CA LEU A 137 -27.45 -26.56 -23.51
C LEU A 137 -28.95 -26.22 -23.49
N ASN A 138 -29.77 -27.12 -24.02
CA ASN A 138 -31.23 -26.99 -24.08
C ASN A 138 -31.87 -28.02 -23.16
N PHE A 139 -32.87 -27.61 -22.37
CA PHE A 139 -33.65 -28.51 -21.53
C PHE A 139 -35.12 -28.08 -21.50
N THR A 140 -36.00 -29.07 -21.39
CA THR A 140 -37.46 -28.91 -21.35
C THR A 140 -37.96 -29.30 -19.96
N VAL A 141 -38.60 -28.37 -19.24
CA VAL A 141 -39.06 -28.60 -17.86
C VAL A 141 -40.57 -28.50 -17.78
N LYS A 142 -41.22 -29.50 -17.17
CA LYS A 142 -42.67 -29.50 -16.90
C LYS A 142 -42.96 -28.65 -15.66
N VAL A 143 -43.90 -27.72 -15.75
CA VAL A 143 -44.29 -26.84 -14.62
C VAL A 143 -45.62 -27.32 -14.04
N ASP A 144 -45.59 -27.89 -12.84
CA ASP A 144 -46.80 -28.28 -12.11
C ASP A 144 -47.19 -27.13 -11.15
N ALA A 145 -48.13 -26.28 -11.62
CA ALA A 145 -48.79 -25.14 -10.96
C ALA A 145 -48.03 -23.79 -10.86
N PHE A 146 -48.72 -22.72 -11.23
CA PHE A 146 -48.26 -21.32 -11.24
C PHE A 146 -48.79 -20.60 -9.99
N ASN A 147 -47.93 -20.15 -9.09
CA ASN A 147 -48.31 -19.28 -7.96
C ASN A 147 -47.93 -17.81 -8.29
N PRO A 148 -48.89 -16.88 -8.42
CA PRO A 148 -48.64 -15.53 -8.89
C PRO A 148 -48.00 -14.57 -7.86
N GLU A 149 -47.92 -14.92 -6.57
CA GLU A 149 -47.32 -14.02 -5.55
C GLU A 149 -45.81 -14.25 -5.33
N TYR A 150 -45.27 -15.40 -5.73
CA TYR A 150 -43.84 -15.72 -5.66
C TYR A 150 -43.48 -16.68 -6.80
N PRO A 151 -42.71 -16.28 -7.83
CA PRO A 151 -42.31 -17.20 -8.89
C PRO A 151 -41.16 -18.07 -8.39
N VAL A 152 -41.46 -19.04 -7.54
CA VAL A 152 -40.53 -20.13 -7.22
C VAL A 152 -40.85 -21.28 -8.17
N ILE A 153 -39.97 -21.52 -9.14
CA ILE A 153 -40.04 -22.73 -9.98
C ILE A 153 -39.57 -23.89 -9.11
N THR A 154 -40.52 -24.71 -8.64
CA THR A 154 -40.19 -25.94 -7.92
C THR A 154 -40.05 -27.07 -8.95
N ILE A 155 -38.84 -27.58 -9.15
CA ILE A 155 -38.58 -28.71 -10.05
C ILE A 155 -38.75 -30.01 -9.26
N SER A 156 -39.89 -30.67 -9.42
CA SER A 156 -40.14 -32.01 -8.86
C SER A 156 -40.24 -33.03 -10.00
N GLY A 157 -39.41 -34.09 -9.96
CA GLY A 157 -39.59 -35.26 -10.85
C GLY A 157 -38.37 -35.78 -11.62
N LEU A 158 -37.13 -35.42 -11.28
CA LEU A 158 -35.95 -36.09 -11.86
C LEU A 158 -35.61 -37.36 -11.05
N THR A 159 -36.25 -38.48 -11.40
CA THR A 159 -35.79 -39.81 -10.99
C THR A 159 -35.09 -40.46 -12.17
N GLY A 160 -33.77 -40.66 -12.05
CA GLY A 160 -32.97 -41.41 -13.03
C GLY A 160 -31.81 -40.63 -13.64
N THR A 161 -30.60 -41.13 -13.38
CA THR A 161 -29.33 -40.89 -14.10
C THR A 161 -28.73 -39.47 -14.10
N SER A 162 -27.76 -39.30 -13.20
CA SER A 162 -26.48 -38.58 -13.31
C SER A 162 -26.32 -37.47 -14.38
N TYR A 163 -26.63 -36.22 -14.03
CA TYR A 163 -26.08 -35.04 -14.70
C TYR A 163 -25.72 -33.93 -13.68
N THR A 164 -24.59 -33.28 -13.97
CA THR A 164 -23.77 -32.33 -13.19
C THR A 164 -24.26 -30.87 -13.31
N SER A 165 -24.17 -30.07 -12.25
CA SER A 165 -24.73 -28.71 -12.08
C SER A 165 -23.85 -27.56 -12.60
N ILE A 166 -24.44 -26.44 -13.01
CA ILE A 166 -23.78 -25.21 -13.54
C ILE A 166 -23.99 -24.05 -12.56
N ALA A 167 -22.96 -23.22 -12.31
CA ALA A 167 -23.12 -21.91 -11.68
C ALA A 167 -23.54 -20.87 -12.72
N ALA A 168 -24.60 -20.11 -12.43
CA ALA A 168 -25.21 -19.17 -13.35
C ALA A 168 -24.28 -17.99 -13.70
N SER A 169 -23.94 -17.85 -14.97
CA SER A 169 -23.76 -16.55 -15.61
C SER A 169 -25.05 -16.23 -16.40
N SER A 170 -25.42 -14.95 -16.42
CA SER A 170 -26.67 -14.35 -16.92
C SER A 170 -27.52 -15.24 -17.83
N VAL A 171 -28.62 -15.79 -17.30
CA VAL A 171 -29.58 -16.60 -18.05
C VAL A 171 -30.57 -15.69 -18.78
N PHE A 172 -30.56 -15.70 -20.11
CA PHE A 172 -31.64 -15.11 -20.90
C PHE A 172 -32.73 -16.16 -21.13
N VAL A 173 -33.86 -16.02 -20.42
CA VAL A 173 -35.03 -16.89 -20.60
C VAL A 173 -35.93 -16.28 -21.69
N THR A 174 -36.15 -17.00 -22.78
CA THR A 174 -37.20 -16.65 -23.75
C THR A 174 -38.37 -17.59 -23.54
N MET A 175 -39.51 -17.08 -23.06
CA MET A 175 -40.72 -17.90 -22.88
C MET A 175 -41.48 -17.97 -24.20
N SER A 176 -41.58 -19.16 -24.78
CA SER A 176 -42.57 -19.43 -25.84
C SER A 176 -43.72 -20.20 -25.21
N ASN A 177 -44.91 -19.58 -25.14
CA ASN A 177 -46.12 -20.25 -24.66
C ASN A 177 -46.51 -21.35 -25.64
N ASN A 178 -46.36 -22.60 -25.21
CA ASN A 178 -47.26 -23.70 -25.55
C ASN A 178 -47.10 -24.80 -24.50
N SER A 179 -48.19 -25.04 -23.76
CA SER A 179 -48.48 -26.29 -23.04
C SER A 179 -47.45 -26.71 -21.96
N ASN A 180 -47.63 -26.31 -20.69
CA ASN A 180 -47.00 -26.87 -19.47
C ASN A 180 -45.47 -27.16 -19.46
N TYR A 181 -44.72 -26.76 -20.48
CA TYR A 181 -43.30 -27.03 -20.65
C TYR A 181 -42.54 -25.73 -20.98
N VAL A 182 -41.47 -25.44 -20.24
CA VAL A 182 -40.58 -24.31 -20.50
C VAL A 182 -39.29 -24.83 -21.12
N ASN A 183 -38.91 -24.29 -22.27
CA ASN A 183 -37.60 -24.53 -22.87
C ASN A 183 -36.61 -23.48 -22.36
N MET A 184 -35.53 -23.94 -21.73
CA MET A 184 -34.46 -23.09 -21.24
C MET A 184 -33.18 -23.32 -22.06
N ARG A 185 -32.45 -22.23 -22.34
CA ARG A 185 -31.21 -22.22 -23.12
C ARG A 185 -30.11 -21.53 -22.30
N ILE A 186 -29.02 -22.24 -22.02
CA ILE A 186 -27.85 -21.69 -21.30
C ILE A 186 -26.69 -21.50 -22.29
N ASP A 187 -26.09 -20.30 -22.31
CA ASP A 187 -24.85 -19.99 -23.04
C ASP A 187 -23.63 -20.38 -22.17
N VAL A 188 -22.88 -21.41 -22.57
CA VAL A 188 -21.71 -21.92 -21.80
C VAL A 188 -20.37 -21.47 -22.40
N THR A 189 -20.40 -20.54 -23.35
CA THR A 189 -19.20 -20.06 -24.07
C THR A 189 -18.12 -19.48 -23.14
N PRO A 190 -18.44 -18.67 -22.10
CA PRO A 190 -17.42 -18.14 -21.17
C PRO A 190 -16.68 -19.23 -20.38
N ILE A 191 -17.36 -20.35 -20.09
CA ILE A 191 -16.81 -21.49 -19.36
C ILE A 191 -15.81 -22.24 -20.26
N ILE A 192 -16.15 -22.40 -21.55
CA ILE A 192 -15.26 -23.04 -22.54
C ILE A 192 -14.00 -22.20 -22.79
N ASP A 193 -14.13 -20.88 -22.79
CA ASP A 193 -12.98 -19.99 -22.96
C ASP A 193 -12.08 -19.95 -21.72
N ALA A 194 -12.64 -20.08 -20.51
CA ALA A 194 -11.87 -20.24 -19.27
C ALA A 194 -11.13 -21.60 -19.19
N ILE A 195 -11.70 -22.67 -19.74
CA ILE A 195 -11.10 -24.01 -19.79
C ILE A 195 -9.85 -24.04 -20.69
N LYS A 196 -9.82 -23.29 -21.79
CA LYS A 196 -8.67 -23.30 -22.71
C LYS A 196 -7.42 -22.63 -22.15
N ASN A 197 -7.55 -21.78 -21.13
CA ASN A 197 -6.45 -21.01 -20.55
C ASN A 197 -5.85 -21.64 -19.28
N SER A 198 -6.38 -22.78 -18.82
CA SER A 198 -5.87 -23.50 -17.65
C SER A 198 -5.63 -24.96 -18.02
N ASN A 199 -4.36 -25.38 -18.13
CA ASN A 199 -3.97 -26.76 -18.42
C ASN A 199 -4.30 -27.78 -17.29
N ASN A 200 -5.37 -27.55 -16.53
CA ASN A 200 -5.86 -28.46 -15.49
C ASN A 200 -7.12 -29.18 -15.97
N GLN A 201 -7.12 -30.52 -15.87
CA GLN A 201 -8.31 -31.34 -16.05
C GLN A 201 -9.34 -30.99 -14.98
N LEU A 202 -10.54 -30.56 -15.39
CA LEU A 202 -11.64 -30.34 -14.45
C LEU A 202 -12.39 -31.66 -14.19
N HIS A 203 -12.41 -32.10 -12.92
CA HIS A 203 -13.39 -33.06 -12.42
C HIS A 203 -14.69 -32.30 -12.09
N GLY A 204 -15.80 -32.76 -12.63
CA GLY A 204 -17.03 -31.99 -12.84
C GLY A 204 -17.80 -31.49 -11.61
N PHE A 205 -18.71 -30.55 -11.86
CA PHE A 205 -19.62 -29.95 -10.88
C PHE A 205 -20.81 -30.88 -10.55
N GLY A 206 -20.89 -31.44 -9.36
CA GLY A 206 -22.12 -32.08 -8.88
C GLY A 206 -22.48 -31.61 -7.48
N PHE A 207 -23.76 -31.30 -7.24
CA PHE A 207 -24.29 -31.36 -5.88
C PHE A 207 -24.27 -32.83 -5.44
N LYS A 208 -23.22 -33.22 -4.73
CA LYS A 208 -23.16 -34.40 -3.87
C LYS A 208 -22.24 -34.09 -2.70
N CYS A 209 -22.76 -34.24 -1.48
CA CYS A 209 -21.92 -34.43 -0.32
C CYS A 209 -20.98 -35.61 -0.60
N GLY A 210 -19.68 -35.37 -0.63
CA GLY A 210 -18.72 -36.39 -1.03
C GLY A 210 -17.30 -35.97 -0.74
N LYS A 211 -16.69 -36.67 0.21
CA LYS A 211 -15.26 -36.60 0.57
C LYS A 211 -14.41 -36.79 -0.69
N ILE A 212 -13.53 -35.84 -0.99
CA ILE A 212 -12.50 -35.99 -2.02
C ILE A 212 -11.21 -36.43 -1.32
N GLU A 213 -10.81 -37.67 -1.53
CA GLU A 213 -9.46 -38.15 -1.18
C GLU A 213 -8.73 -38.52 -2.48
N LYS A 214 -7.63 -37.82 -2.78
CA LYS A 214 -6.46 -38.45 -3.42
C LYS A 214 -5.19 -37.64 -3.20
N ASP A 215 -4.12 -38.36 -2.88
CA ASP A 215 -2.72 -37.94 -2.74
C ASP A 215 -2.40 -36.92 -1.64
N GLY A 216 -2.84 -37.24 -0.41
CA GLY A 216 -2.23 -36.69 0.81
C GLY A 216 -2.46 -35.20 1.08
N GLN A 217 -3.37 -34.55 0.37
CA GLN A 217 -3.78 -33.16 0.64
C GLN A 217 -5.30 -33.02 0.81
N VAL A 218 -5.66 -31.95 1.52
CA VAL A 218 -6.90 -31.72 2.26
C VAL A 218 -8.13 -31.60 1.34
N GLY A 219 -9.11 -32.48 1.50
CA GLY A 219 -10.38 -32.42 0.76
C GLY A 219 -11.33 -31.35 1.31
N TYR A 220 -11.77 -30.42 0.47
CA TYR A 220 -12.80 -29.44 0.81
C TYR A 220 -14.19 -30.02 0.51
N THR A 221 -15.08 -29.99 1.50
CA THR A 221 -16.49 -30.37 1.34
C THR A 221 -17.34 -29.12 1.25
N PHE A 222 -18.11 -29.00 0.17
CA PHE A 222 -19.12 -27.96 0.00
C PHE A 222 -20.50 -28.56 0.27
N THR A 223 -21.12 -28.20 1.39
CA THR A 223 -22.51 -28.57 1.69
C THR A 223 -23.41 -27.36 1.48
N GLY A 224 -24.28 -27.44 0.47
CA GLY A 224 -25.42 -26.54 0.31
C GLY A 224 -26.69 -27.29 0.70
N ASN A 225 -27.47 -26.75 1.65
CA ASN A 225 -28.77 -27.29 2.00
C ASN A 225 -29.86 -26.47 1.28
N PRO A 226 -30.71 -27.08 0.43
CA PRO A 226 -31.79 -26.36 -0.26
C PRO A 226 -32.92 -25.87 0.67
N VAL A 227 -32.92 -26.29 1.95
CA VAL A 227 -33.92 -25.89 2.97
C VAL A 227 -33.34 -24.92 4.01
N LEU A 228 -32.01 -24.79 4.09
CA LEU A 228 -31.33 -23.88 5.02
C LEU A 228 -30.19 -23.19 4.26
N GLU A 229 -30.33 -21.87 4.08
CA GLU A 229 -29.51 -20.93 3.30
C GLU A 229 -28.04 -20.82 3.78
N TYR A 230 -27.31 -21.93 3.88
CA TYR A 230 -25.92 -21.96 4.32
C TYR A 230 -25.04 -22.66 3.29
N THR A 231 -23.84 -22.13 3.10
CA THR A 231 -22.73 -22.84 2.46
C THR A 231 -21.71 -23.18 3.54
N THR A 232 -21.38 -24.45 3.69
CA THR A 232 -20.27 -24.87 4.56
C THR A 232 -19.08 -25.23 3.68
N VAL A 233 -17.91 -24.67 4.00
CA VAL A 233 -16.63 -25.18 3.51
C VAL A 233 -15.96 -25.86 4.70
N THR A 234 -16.01 -27.19 4.71
CA THR A 234 -15.42 -27.99 5.78
C THR A 234 -14.32 -28.88 5.24
N ASN A 235 -13.20 -28.90 5.96
CA ASN A 235 -12.22 -29.98 5.89
C ASN A 235 -11.75 -30.31 7.32
N ASP A 236 -10.95 -31.36 7.49
CA ASP A 236 -10.46 -31.80 8.81
C ASP A 236 -9.71 -30.68 9.58
N THR A 237 -9.32 -29.59 8.90
CA THR A 237 -8.48 -28.49 9.40
C THR A 237 -9.06 -27.07 9.22
N LEU A 238 -10.27 -26.89 8.67
CA LEU A 238 -10.90 -25.60 8.34
C LEU A 238 -12.43 -25.72 8.44
N GLN A 239 -13.09 -24.81 9.15
CA GLN A 239 -14.56 -24.72 9.16
C GLN A 239 -14.95 -23.26 8.93
N VAL A 240 -15.34 -22.93 7.69
CA VAL A 240 -15.95 -21.65 7.37
C VAL A 240 -17.45 -21.87 7.22
N TYR A 241 -18.24 -21.12 8.00
CA TYR A 241 -19.69 -21.14 7.92
C TYR A 241 -20.15 -19.84 7.29
N THR A 242 -20.98 -19.89 6.26
CA THR A 242 -21.55 -18.70 5.63
C THR A 242 -23.04 -18.91 5.47
N ALA A 243 -23.80 -17.96 5.98
CA ALA A 243 -25.25 -17.95 5.99
C ALA A 243 -25.76 -16.82 5.13
N PHE A 244 -26.81 -17.06 4.36
CA PHE A 244 -27.52 -16.02 3.64
C PHE A 244 -28.95 -15.88 4.18
N ASP A 245 -29.56 -14.73 3.94
CA ASP A 245 -31.01 -14.56 4.07
C ASP A 245 -31.74 -15.00 2.78
N LYS A 246 -33.07 -14.96 2.81
CA LYS A 246 -33.95 -15.31 1.68
C LYS A 246 -33.73 -14.48 0.41
N ARG A 247 -32.98 -13.38 0.50
CA ARG A 247 -32.64 -12.50 -0.63
C ARG A 247 -31.20 -12.71 -1.10
N GLY A 248 -30.45 -13.59 -0.46
CA GLY A 248 -29.04 -13.86 -0.76
C GLY A 248 -28.07 -12.89 -0.08
N ASN A 249 -28.51 -12.06 0.87
CA ASN A 249 -27.61 -11.20 1.65
C ASN A 249 -26.91 -12.02 2.74
N LEU A 250 -25.65 -11.74 3.03
CA LEU A 250 -24.84 -12.47 4.01
C LEU A 250 -25.39 -12.26 5.42
N LYS A 251 -26.06 -13.25 6.03
CA LYS A 251 -26.62 -13.12 7.38
C LYS A 251 -25.57 -13.28 8.49
N PHE A 252 -24.70 -14.27 8.36
CA PHE A 252 -23.54 -14.42 9.24
C PHE A 252 -22.41 -15.17 8.56
N LYS A 253 -21.20 -14.97 9.06
CA LYS A 253 -19.99 -15.68 8.67
C LYS A 253 -19.24 -16.12 9.91
N VAL A 254 -18.76 -17.35 9.93
CA VAL A 254 -17.69 -17.81 10.81
C VAL A 254 -16.48 -18.04 9.92
N ASP A 255 -15.40 -17.30 10.17
CA ASP A 255 -14.18 -17.44 9.39
C ASP A 255 -13.31 -18.62 9.84
N GLU A 256 -12.15 -18.76 9.18
CA GLU A 256 -11.15 -19.78 9.47
C GLU A 256 -10.58 -19.76 10.88
N ASN A 257 -10.60 -18.59 11.52
CA ASN A 257 -10.18 -18.35 12.90
C ASN A 257 -11.33 -18.58 13.90
N SER A 258 -12.49 -19.08 13.43
CA SER A 258 -13.72 -19.23 14.21
C SER A 258 -14.31 -17.90 14.71
N ILE A 259 -13.99 -16.77 14.06
CA ILE A 259 -14.58 -15.47 14.38
C ILE A 259 -15.97 -15.40 13.76
N TYR A 260 -16.99 -15.22 14.59
CA TYR A 260 -18.38 -15.05 14.15
C TYR A 260 -18.68 -13.57 13.90
N SER A 261 -19.21 -13.27 12.71
CA SER A 261 -19.71 -11.96 12.28
C SER A 261 -21.15 -12.10 11.83
N GLU A 262 -22.03 -11.24 12.32
CA GLU A 262 -23.44 -11.17 11.92
C GLU A 262 -23.73 -9.84 11.23
N TYR A 263 -24.56 -9.89 10.21
CA TYR A 263 -24.89 -8.72 9.40
C TYR A 263 -26.40 -8.58 9.33
N TYR A 264 -26.84 -7.33 9.47
CA TYR A 264 -28.23 -6.93 9.40
C TYR A 264 -28.44 -6.01 8.22
N TYR A 265 -29.61 -6.10 7.61
CA TYR A 265 -29.98 -5.33 6.44
C TYR A 265 -31.32 -4.65 6.65
N ASP A 266 -31.55 -3.52 5.97
CA ASP A 266 -32.86 -2.90 5.90
C ASP A 266 -33.80 -3.63 4.92
N ALA A 267 -35.02 -3.12 4.79
CA ALA A 267 -36.03 -3.69 3.88
C ALA A 267 -35.63 -3.61 2.39
N LEU A 268 -34.57 -2.89 2.02
CA LEU A 268 -34.02 -2.80 0.66
C LEU A 268 -32.79 -3.69 0.47
N GLY A 269 -32.33 -4.40 1.51
CA GLY A 269 -31.14 -5.26 1.45
C GLY A 269 -29.82 -4.50 1.65
N ARG A 270 -29.84 -3.28 2.21
CA ARG A 270 -28.63 -2.50 2.49
C ARG A 270 -28.14 -2.76 3.92
N PRO A 271 -26.82 -2.86 4.15
CA PRO A 271 -26.28 -3.23 5.46
C PRO A 271 -26.49 -2.13 6.51
N THR A 272 -27.18 -2.44 7.61
CA THR A 272 -27.48 -1.47 8.69
C THR A 272 -26.68 -1.70 9.95
N ASN A 273 -26.18 -2.91 10.17
CA ASN A 273 -25.37 -3.23 11.31
C ASN A 273 -24.48 -4.42 10.99
N THR A 274 -23.20 -4.31 11.31
CA THR A 274 -22.30 -5.46 11.39
C THR A 274 -21.91 -5.63 12.83
N ALA A 275 -22.27 -6.76 13.42
CA ALA A 275 -21.92 -7.10 14.78
C ALA A 275 -20.94 -8.28 14.76
N MET A 276 -19.83 -8.14 15.47
CA MET A 276 -18.98 -9.28 15.81
C MET A 276 -19.24 -9.59 17.29
N PRO A 277 -20.17 -10.50 17.62
CA PRO A 277 -20.33 -10.95 18.98
C PRO A 277 -19.08 -11.69 19.42
N LEU A 278 -18.30 -11.02 20.25
CA LEU A 278 -17.11 -11.56 20.87
C LEU A 278 -17.56 -12.45 22.04
N SER A 279 -18.04 -13.66 21.78
CA SER A 279 -18.42 -14.56 22.88
C SER A 279 -18.01 -16.00 22.64
N PHE A 280 -17.25 -16.55 23.58
CA PHE A 280 -17.45 -17.85 24.25
C PHE A 280 -16.30 -18.07 25.27
N TYR A 281 -16.23 -17.32 26.38
CA TYR A 281 -15.69 -17.87 27.66
C TYR A 281 -15.79 -16.98 28.93
N ASP A 282 -15.97 -15.65 28.85
CA ASP A 282 -15.91 -14.77 30.06
C ASP A 282 -17.20 -14.01 30.41
N GLY A 283 -18.32 -14.27 29.75
CA GLY A 283 -19.60 -13.61 30.10
C GLY A 283 -19.64 -12.07 29.92
N VAL A 284 -18.55 -11.41 29.54
CA VAL A 284 -18.51 -9.99 29.14
C VAL A 284 -18.69 -9.90 27.63
N ASN A 285 -19.86 -9.45 27.19
CA ASN A 285 -20.24 -9.35 25.78
C ASN A 285 -19.77 -8.00 25.22
N THR A 286 -18.53 -7.91 24.76
CA THR A 286 -17.97 -6.69 24.14
C THR A 286 -18.21 -6.74 22.63
N ASN A 287 -19.44 -6.44 22.20
CA ASN A 287 -19.78 -6.46 20.77
C ASN A 287 -19.05 -5.31 20.04
N TYR A 288 -18.12 -5.64 19.13
CA TYR A 288 -17.81 -4.71 18.05
C TYR A 288 -19.07 -4.56 17.20
N SER A 289 -19.50 -3.32 17.00
CA SER A 289 -20.62 -3.01 16.15
C SER A 289 -20.31 -1.77 15.31
N SER A 290 -20.41 -1.90 13.99
CA SER A 290 -20.61 -0.75 13.11
C SER A 290 -22.10 -0.65 12.81
N ILE A 291 -22.68 0.51 13.07
CA ILE A 291 -24.08 0.82 12.77
C ILE A 291 -24.11 1.80 11.61
N THR A 292 -24.87 1.48 10.58
CA THR A 292 -25.06 2.31 9.40
C THR A 292 -26.53 2.69 9.27
N SER A 293 -26.80 3.98 9.08
CA SER A 293 -28.13 4.50 8.79
C SER A 293 -28.16 5.21 7.44
N TYR A 294 -29.28 5.05 6.74
CA TYR A 294 -29.51 5.59 5.40
C TYR A 294 -30.64 6.62 5.44
N ASP A 295 -30.39 7.79 4.91
CA ASP A 295 -31.37 8.84 4.67
C ASP A 295 -31.46 9.07 3.16
N ASP A 296 -32.41 8.37 2.54
CA ASP A 296 -32.66 8.40 1.09
C ASP A 296 -33.22 9.74 0.62
N VAL A 297 -33.84 10.52 1.51
CA VAL A 297 -34.38 11.84 1.16
C VAL A 297 -33.24 12.83 0.96
N ASN A 298 -32.21 12.73 1.79
CA ASN A 298 -31.04 13.60 1.75
C ASN A 298 -29.80 12.96 1.08
N ASN A 299 -29.94 11.78 0.47
CA ASN A 299 -28.83 10.98 -0.08
C ASN A 299 -27.64 10.88 0.89
N THR A 300 -27.93 10.58 2.15
CA THR A 300 -26.94 10.62 3.23
C THR A 300 -26.79 9.26 3.89
N VAL A 301 -25.56 8.88 4.22
CA VAL A 301 -25.22 7.67 4.97
C VAL A 301 -24.47 8.08 6.22
N THR A 302 -24.89 7.60 7.39
CA THR A 302 -24.17 7.81 8.65
C THR A 302 -23.66 6.47 9.15
N GLU A 303 -22.37 6.38 9.41
CA GLU A 303 -21.73 5.22 10.01
C GLU A 303 -21.22 5.57 11.42
N THR A 304 -21.51 4.72 12.40
CA THR A 304 -20.99 4.83 13.76
C THR A 304 -20.29 3.54 14.15
N VAL A 305 -18.99 3.63 14.39
CA VAL A 305 -18.16 2.48 14.78
C VAL A 305 -17.78 2.62 16.25
N ARG A 306 -18.07 1.58 17.04
CA ARG A 306 -17.65 1.53 18.45
C ARG A 306 -16.18 1.15 18.56
N ILE A 307 -15.43 1.88 19.38
CA ILE A 307 -13.98 1.72 19.54
C ILE A 307 -13.66 0.79 20.72
N ASN A 308 -14.27 1.03 21.89
CA ASN A 308 -13.84 0.42 23.16
C ASN A 308 -14.53 -0.90 23.53
N ASN A 309 -13.79 -1.75 24.26
CA ASN A 309 -14.25 -3.00 24.86
C ASN A 309 -14.91 -2.85 26.25
N THR A 310 -15.08 -1.63 26.78
CA THR A 310 -15.67 -1.44 28.12
C THR A 310 -16.95 -0.59 28.08
N PRO A 311 -18.05 -1.01 28.73
CA PRO A 311 -19.32 -0.28 28.73
C PRO A 311 -19.27 1.13 29.36
N SER A 312 -18.27 1.41 30.19
CA SER A 312 -18.23 2.59 31.07
C SER A 312 -17.73 3.88 30.40
N ALA A 313 -17.09 3.79 29.23
CA ALA A 313 -16.55 4.93 28.47
C ALA A 313 -16.58 4.63 26.97
N LEU A 314 -17.78 4.62 26.38
CA LEU A 314 -17.99 4.32 24.97
C LEU A 314 -17.41 5.44 24.08
N LEU A 315 -16.20 5.23 23.55
CA LEU A 315 -15.68 6.00 22.43
C LEU A 315 -16.25 5.42 21.12
N SER A 316 -16.71 6.29 20.22
CA SER A 316 -17.20 5.93 18.89
C SER A 316 -16.74 6.93 17.84
N VAL A 317 -16.34 6.45 16.67
CA VAL A 317 -16.13 7.30 15.50
C VAL A 317 -17.43 7.36 14.71
N GLU A 318 -17.92 8.56 14.42
CA GLU A 318 -19.12 8.79 13.63
C GLU A 318 -18.75 9.54 12.34
N ARG A 319 -19.01 8.92 11.20
CA ARG A 319 -18.80 9.47 9.86
C ARG A 319 -20.13 9.67 9.15
N LYS A 320 -20.22 10.74 8.38
CA LYS A 320 -21.43 11.12 7.65
C LYS A 320 -21.06 11.49 6.22
N SER A 321 -21.57 10.70 5.29
CA SER A 321 -21.27 10.79 3.87
C SER A 321 -22.52 11.19 3.09
N TYR A 322 -22.36 12.12 2.15
CA TYR A 322 -23.43 12.65 1.31
C TYR A 322 -23.13 12.31 -0.15
N PHE A 323 -24.13 11.83 -0.86
CA PHE A 323 -24.01 11.38 -2.24
C PHE A 323 -24.78 12.30 -3.19
N ASP A 324 -24.33 12.41 -4.44
CA ASP A 324 -25.11 13.05 -5.50
C ASP A 324 -26.23 12.12 -6.00
N SER A 325 -27.05 12.61 -6.95
CA SER A 325 -28.17 11.85 -7.53
C SER A 325 -27.74 10.63 -8.35
N PHE A 326 -26.45 10.49 -8.66
CA PHE A 326 -25.88 9.35 -9.38
C PHE A 326 -25.17 8.37 -8.43
N GLY A 327 -25.21 8.62 -7.12
CA GLY A 327 -24.59 7.78 -6.10
C GLY A 327 -23.09 8.04 -5.90
N ASN A 328 -22.53 9.13 -6.44
CA ASN A 328 -21.12 9.47 -6.21
C ASN A 328 -20.95 10.22 -4.88
N LEU A 329 -19.89 9.91 -4.13
CA LEU A 329 -19.59 10.55 -2.84
C LEU A 329 -19.25 12.03 -3.02
N ARG A 330 -20.15 12.93 -2.62
CA ARG A 330 -20.00 14.38 -2.74
C ARG A 330 -19.33 15.00 -1.52
N LEU A 331 -19.74 14.66 -0.31
CA LEU A 331 -19.20 15.28 0.91
C LEU A 331 -19.05 14.20 1.97
N ASP A 332 -17.89 14.17 2.63
CA ASP A 332 -17.61 13.31 3.76
C ASP A 332 -17.27 14.15 4.98
N GLN A 333 -17.91 13.86 6.11
CA GLN A 333 -17.73 14.55 7.37
C GLN A 333 -17.52 13.57 8.51
N ALA A 334 -16.82 14.01 9.55
CA ALA A 334 -16.61 13.21 10.75
C ALA A 334 -16.87 14.05 12.00
N LYS A 335 -17.44 13.42 13.03
CA LYS A 335 -17.86 14.09 14.26
C LYS A 335 -16.69 14.21 15.24
N ASN A 336 -16.38 15.42 15.65
CA ASN A 336 -15.31 15.71 16.60
C ASN A 336 -15.77 15.56 18.07
N GLU A 337 -14.85 15.82 19.02
CA GLU A 337 -15.14 15.72 20.46
C GLU A 337 -16.21 16.71 20.95
N SER A 338 -16.39 17.86 20.28
CA SER A 338 -17.47 18.81 20.59
C SER A 338 -18.82 18.41 20.01
N GLY A 339 -18.93 17.22 19.38
CA GLY A 339 -20.16 16.72 18.77
C GLY A 339 -20.50 17.39 17.44
N THR A 340 -19.59 18.18 16.88
CA THR A 340 -19.77 18.93 15.63
C THR A 340 -19.18 18.15 14.46
N TYR A 341 -19.79 18.23 13.27
CA TYR A 341 -19.25 17.58 12.07
C TYR A 341 -18.24 18.49 11.37
N GLU A 342 -17.04 17.95 11.15
CA GLU A 342 -15.98 18.57 10.36
C GLU A 342 -15.94 17.94 8.98
N THR A 343 -15.86 18.76 7.93
CA THR A 343 -15.64 18.27 6.57
C THR A 343 -14.27 17.63 6.44
N LYS A 344 -14.21 16.44 5.86
CA LYS A 344 -12.98 15.70 5.55
C LYS A 344 -12.66 15.70 4.06
N SER A 345 -13.68 15.57 3.23
CA SER A 345 -13.56 15.76 1.79
C SER A 345 -14.85 16.28 1.17
N ASP A 346 -14.74 17.09 0.13
CA ASP A 346 -15.85 17.63 -0.67
C ASP A 346 -15.46 17.53 -2.15
N LYS A 347 -16.24 16.79 -2.93
CA LYS A 347 -15.95 16.39 -4.31
C LYS A 347 -17.09 16.81 -5.22
N THR A 348 -16.72 17.21 -6.44
CA THR A 348 -17.65 17.38 -7.54
C THR A 348 -17.29 16.44 -8.67
N TYR A 349 -18.29 16.04 -9.44
CA TYR A 349 -18.14 15.10 -10.54
C TYR A 349 -18.55 15.77 -11.85
N ASN A 350 -17.85 15.40 -12.93
CA ASN A 350 -18.29 15.75 -14.27
C ASN A 350 -19.46 14.85 -14.73
N TYR A 351 -19.98 15.11 -15.94
CA TYR A 351 -21.09 14.35 -16.50
C TYR A 351 -20.78 12.86 -16.77
N MET A 352 -19.50 12.45 -16.72
CA MET A 352 -19.06 11.06 -16.85
C MET A 352 -18.92 10.35 -15.50
N GLY A 353 -19.22 11.01 -14.37
CA GLY A 353 -19.02 10.47 -13.03
C GLY A 353 -17.56 10.49 -12.55
N LEU A 354 -16.66 11.20 -13.23
CA LEU A 354 -15.27 11.36 -12.80
C LEU A 354 -15.13 12.60 -11.92
N VAL A 355 -14.28 12.52 -10.89
CA VAL A 355 -14.02 13.64 -9.97
C VAL A 355 -13.47 14.83 -10.77
N SER A 356 -14.20 15.94 -10.83
CA SER A 356 -13.76 17.20 -11.48
C SER A 356 -13.10 18.17 -10.51
N GLN A 357 -13.46 18.11 -9.23
CA GLN A 357 -12.84 18.90 -8.16
C GLN A 357 -12.86 18.10 -6.87
N GLU A 358 -11.82 18.26 -6.08
CA GLU A 358 -11.69 17.77 -4.72
C GLU A 358 -11.26 18.92 -3.82
N LYS A 359 -11.89 19.02 -2.66
CA LYS A 359 -11.60 19.97 -1.60
C LYS A 359 -11.44 19.20 -0.30
N ASP A 360 -10.35 19.40 0.42
CA ASP A 360 -10.13 18.71 1.70
C ASP A 360 -10.70 19.47 2.91
N GLY A 361 -10.45 18.96 4.12
CA GLY A 361 -10.94 19.57 5.36
C GLY A 361 -10.40 20.97 5.67
N GLU A 362 -9.21 21.32 5.16
CA GLU A 362 -8.67 22.70 5.24
C GLU A 362 -9.20 23.60 4.12
N GLY A 363 -9.89 23.01 3.14
CA GLY A 363 -10.45 23.68 2.00
C GLY A 363 -9.49 23.86 0.83
N ARG A 364 -8.35 23.15 0.82
CA ARG A 364 -7.41 23.10 -0.30
C ARG A 364 -8.07 22.43 -1.49
N ILE A 365 -7.89 22.98 -2.69
CA ILE A 365 -8.61 22.54 -3.89
C ILE A 365 -7.65 21.85 -4.87
N LYS A 366 -8.11 20.75 -5.49
CA LYS A 366 -7.55 20.17 -6.70
C LYS A 366 -8.65 20.01 -7.74
N LYS A 367 -8.36 20.33 -9.00
CA LYS A 367 -9.27 20.15 -10.14
C LYS A 367 -8.67 19.18 -11.14
N TYR A 368 -9.53 18.38 -11.74
CA TYR A 368 -9.16 17.37 -12.71
C TYR A 368 -9.92 17.61 -14.01
N TYR A 369 -9.20 17.51 -15.12
CA TYR A 369 -9.74 17.65 -16.46
C TYR A 369 -9.44 16.37 -17.22
N TYR A 370 -10.42 15.86 -17.95
CA TYR A 370 -10.32 14.60 -18.66
C TYR A 370 -10.57 14.79 -20.15
N ASP A 371 -9.99 13.93 -20.96
CA ASP A 371 -10.42 13.75 -22.34
C ASP A 371 -11.70 12.89 -22.42
N TYR A 372 -12.20 12.70 -23.65
CA TYR A 372 -13.38 11.89 -23.93
C TYR A 372 -13.18 10.39 -23.67
N LEU A 373 -11.94 9.95 -23.47
CA LEU A 373 -11.58 8.58 -23.09
C LEU A 373 -11.44 8.42 -21.57
N GLN A 374 -11.88 9.42 -20.79
CA GLN A 374 -11.84 9.42 -19.33
C GLN A 374 -10.42 9.48 -18.74
N ARG A 375 -9.43 9.95 -19.52
CA ARG A 375 -8.03 10.04 -19.09
C ARG A 375 -7.70 11.46 -18.65
N PRO A 376 -6.93 11.66 -17.56
CA PRO A 376 -6.62 12.99 -17.05
C PRO A 376 -5.67 13.72 -18.01
N ILE A 377 -6.04 14.92 -18.45
CA ILE A 377 -5.25 15.81 -19.33
C ILE A 377 -4.71 17.04 -18.59
N LYS A 378 -5.30 17.40 -17.45
CA LYS A 378 -4.80 18.46 -16.57
C LYS A 378 -5.20 18.18 -15.13
N ILE A 379 -4.27 18.40 -14.21
CA ILE A 379 -4.51 18.43 -12.78
C ILE A 379 -4.07 19.81 -12.29
N GLU A 380 -4.96 20.59 -11.69
CA GLU A 380 -4.72 21.96 -11.23
C GLU A 380 -4.89 22.03 -9.71
N ASN A 381 -3.90 22.55 -9.00
CA ASN A 381 -3.97 22.78 -7.55
C ASN A 381 -4.56 24.17 -7.25
N GLY A 382 -4.85 24.44 -5.96
CA GLY A 382 -5.50 25.68 -5.53
C GLY A 382 -4.69 26.96 -5.80
N ASP A 383 -3.37 26.84 -5.90
CA ASP A 383 -2.42 27.89 -6.31
C ASP A 383 -2.38 28.11 -7.84
N LEU A 384 -3.32 27.51 -8.59
CA LEU A 384 -3.41 27.46 -10.06
C LEU A 384 -2.28 26.69 -10.74
N THR A 385 -1.30 26.21 -9.98
CA THR A 385 -0.23 25.40 -10.53
C THR A 385 -0.80 24.09 -11.05
N ASN A 386 -0.36 23.68 -12.23
CA ASN A 386 -0.91 22.50 -12.87
C ASN A 386 0.14 21.54 -13.43
N LYS A 387 -0.32 20.31 -13.60
CA LYS A 387 0.32 19.26 -14.37
C LYS A 387 -0.54 19.03 -15.60
N THR A 388 0.02 19.23 -16.78
CA THR A 388 -0.63 18.90 -18.05
C THR A 388 -0.12 17.55 -18.55
N ILE A 389 -1.02 16.76 -19.13
CA ILE A 389 -0.74 15.45 -19.69
C ILE A 389 -1.34 15.42 -21.10
N GLU A 390 -0.47 15.32 -22.09
CA GLU A 390 -0.85 15.17 -23.49
C GLU A 390 -0.70 13.71 -23.90
N TYR A 391 -1.69 13.19 -24.64
CA TYR A 391 -1.69 11.82 -25.15
C TYR A 391 -1.59 11.83 -26.67
N PHE A 392 -0.64 11.05 -27.20
CA PHE A 392 -0.36 11.00 -28.63
C PHE A 392 -0.46 9.55 -29.11
N LYS A 393 -1.34 9.29 -30.08
CA LYS A 393 -1.39 8.00 -30.77
C LYS A 393 -0.54 8.06 -32.02
N GLN A 394 0.51 7.25 -32.06
CA GLN A 394 1.41 7.15 -33.20
C GLN A 394 2.13 5.81 -33.16
N SER A 395 2.07 5.04 -34.25
CA SER A 395 2.90 3.85 -34.42
C SER A 395 4.26 4.28 -34.97
N ASN A 396 5.25 4.39 -34.09
CA ASN A 396 6.58 4.89 -34.41
C ASN A 396 7.65 4.07 -33.69
N THR A 397 8.90 4.22 -34.14
CA THR A 397 10.08 3.69 -33.46
C THR A 397 10.81 4.84 -32.77
N LEU A 398 11.12 4.68 -31.48
CA LEU A 398 12.02 5.59 -30.77
C LEU A 398 13.46 5.22 -31.15
N GLU A 399 14.15 6.10 -31.87
CA GLU A 399 15.55 5.89 -32.28
C GLU A 399 16.48 6.86 -31.53
N SER A 400 17.36 6.31 -30.69
CA SER A 400 18.43 7.07 -30.01
C SER A 400 19.76 6.31 -30.01
N GLY A 401 20.06 5.64 -31.14
CA GLY A 401 21.19 4.71 -31.30
C GLY A 401 20.76 3.23 -31.24
N THR A 402 21.63 2.33 -31.70
CA THR A 402 21.32 0.90 -31.92
C THR A 402 20.82 0.15 -30.67
N LEU A 403 21.19 0.60 -29.47
CA LEU A 403 20.81 -0.05 -28.20
C LEU A 403 19.40 0.31 -27.72
N TRP A 404 18.79 1.41 -28.20
CA TRP A 404 17.57 2.01 -27.63
C TRP A 404 16.36 1.91 -28.55
N GLN A 405 16.44 1.10 -29.61
CA GLN A 405 15.37 0.99 -30.59
C GLN A 405 14.18 0.26 -29.96
N THR A 406 13.03 0.93 -29.88
CA THR A 406 11.76 0.33 -29.41
C THR A 406 10.57 0.92 -30.17
N SER A 407 9.59 0.07 -30.49
CA SER A 407 8.35 0.47 -31.14
C SER A 407 7.29 0.82 -30.10
N TYR A 408 6.52 1.89 -30.36
CA TYR A 408 5.42 2.33 -29.50
C TYR A 408 4.19 2.66 -30.37
N SER A 409 3.00 2.57 -29.77
CA SER A 409 1.74 2.96 -30.41
C SER A 409 1.11 4.21 -29.79
N GLU A 410 1.45 4.48 -28.53
CA GLU A 410 0.99 5.64 -27.80
C GLU A 410 2.14 6.19 -26.94
N TYR A 411 2.17 7.50 -26.73
CA TYR A 411 3.02 8.08 -25.69
C TYR A 411 2.32 9.25 -25.00
N THR A 412 2.73 9.50 -23.76
CA THR A 412 2.32 10.68 -23.00
C THR A 412 3.47 11.68 -22.92
N LYS A 413 3.12 12.97 -22.89
CA LYS A 413 4.01 14.06 -22.49
C LYS A 413 3.41 14.73 -21.27
N ALA A 414 4.07 14.58 -20.13
CA ALA A 414 3.66 15.21 -18.88
C ALA A 414 4.57 16.41 -18.56
N VAL A 415 3.96 17.57 -18.35
CA VAL A 415 4.66 18.82 -18.01
C VAL A 415 4.06 19.38 -16.73
N ASP A 416 4.89 19.50 -15.69
CA ASP A 416 4.57 20.31 -14.53
C ASP A 416 4.90 21.78 -14.86
N GLU A 417 4.07 22.74 -14.46
CA GLU A 417 4.11 24.17 -14.88
C GLU A 417 5.42 24.94 -14.63
N ASN A 418 6.49 24.31 -14.11
CA ASN A 418 7.83 24.90 -14.01
C ASN A 418 8.97 23.92 -14.33
N LYS A 419 8.67 22.81 -15.01
CA LYS A 419 9.69 22.17 -15.82
C LYS A 419 9.87 23.05 -17.06
N ASP A 420 11.11 23.42 -17.38
CA ASP A 420 11.45 23.79 -18.75
C ASP A 420 10.73 22.77 -19.67
N GLU A 421 10.08 23.18 -20.76
CA GLU A 421 9.45 22.24 -21.69
C GLU A 421 10.46 21.14 -22.11
N ASN A 422 11.76 21.48 -22.08
CA ASN A 422 12.89 20.56 -22.27
C ASN A 422 13.09 19.50 -21.16
N LEU A 423 12.28 19.49 -20.10
CA LEU A 423 12.31 18.54 -18.97
C LEU A 423 11.01 17.75 -18.82
N ALA A 424 10.10 17.84 -19.80
CA ALA A 424 8.88 17.04 -19.85
C ALA A 424 9.18 15.54 -19.67
N VAL A 425 8.31 14.83 -18.96
CA VAL A 425 8.40 13.36 -18.84
C VAL A 425 7.65 12.76 -20.01
N TYR A 426 8.35 11.94 -20.79
CA TYR A 426 7.77 11.18 -21.88
C TYR A 426 7.69 9.71 -21.47
N THR A 427 6.49 9.14 -21.53
CA THR A 427 6.25 7.72 -21.27
C THR A 427 5.66 7.11 -22.53
N TYR A 428 6.29 6.06 -23.05
CA TYR A 428 5.93 5.40 -24.30
C TYR A 428 5.30 4.04 -24.00
N PHE A 429 4.26 3.69 -24.75
CA PHE A 429 3.46 2.49 -24.57
C PHE A 429 3.34 1.67 -25.85
N ASP A 430 3.30 0.34 -25.71
CA ASP A 430 2.90 -0.56 -26.79
C ASP A 430 1.38 -0.59 -27.00
N LEU A 431 0.92 -1.41 -27.95
CA LEU A 431 -0.50 -1.52 -28.33
C LEU A 431 -1.42 -2.05 -27.23
N VAL A 432 -0.86 -2.75 -26.24
CA VAL A 432 -1.62 -3.31 -25.11
C VAL A 432 -1.47 -2.46 -23.85
N GLY A 433 -0.70 -1.38 -23.91
CA GLY A 433 -0.53 -0.41 -22.82
C GLY A 433 0.67 -0.66 -21.91
N ASN A 434 1.60 -1.55 -22.27
CA ASN A 434 2.83 -1.74 -21.49
C ASN A 434 3.78 -0.56 -21.72
N LYS A 435 4.43 -0.08 -20.65
CA LYS A 435 5.44 0.98 -20.72
C LYS A 435 6.71 0.44 -21.38
N VAL A 436 7.03 0.85 -22.61
CA VAL A 436 8.22 0.38 -23.35
C VAL A 436 9.43 1.31 -23.24
N ALA A 437 9.21 2.58 -22.90
CA ALA A 437 10.28 3.52 -22.62
C ALA A 437 9.81 4.68 -21.73
N GLU A 438 10.75 5.29 -21.01
CA GLU A 438 10.53 6.50 -20.24
C GLU A 438 11.77 7.39 -20.31
N LYS A 439 11.60 8.69 -20.59
CA LYS A 439 12.69 9.66 -20.56
C LYS A 439 12.23 11.00 -20.00
N ILE A 440 13.18 11.74 -19.44
CA ILE A 440 12.99 13.12 -19.01
C ILE A 440 13.72 14.01 -20.00
N GLY A 441 12.98 14.92 -20.64
CA GLY A 441 13.56 15.86 -21.59
C GLY A 441 14.24 15.19 -22.79
N ASN A 442 15.44 15.69 -23.11
CA ASN A 442 16.29 15.15 -24.18
C ASN A 442 17.25 14.05 -23.70
N ASN A 443 17.11 13.55 -22.47
CA ASN A 443 17.95 12.46 -21.96
C ASN A 443 17.67 11.15 -22.68
N LYS A 444 18.65 10.23 -22.62
CA LYS A 444 18.45 8.85 -23.07
C LYS A 444 17.34 8.18 -22.24
N PRO A 445 16.49 7.36 -22.87
CA PRO A 445 15.41 6.68 -22.16
C PRO A 445 15.92 5.52 -21.31
N THR A 446 15.16 5.19 -20.27
CA THR A 446 15.12 3.82 -19.75
C THR A 446 14.18 3.02 -20.64
N VAL A 447 14.62 1.87 -21.15
CA VAL A 447 13.85 1.01 -22.05
C VAL A 447 13.41 -0.27 -21.34
N PHE A 448 12.19 -0.70 -21.59
CA PHE A 448 11.57 -1.90 -21.04
C PHE A 448 11.17 -2.82 -22.19
N LYS A 449 11.49 -4.11 -22.09
CA LYS A 449 11.09 -5.11 -23.09
C LYS A 449 10.26 -6.20 -22.44
N TYR A 450 9.30 -6.69 -23.20
CA TYR A 450 8.33 -7.70 -22.78
C TYR A 450 8.38 -8.91 -23.71
N ASP A 451 8.01 -10.08 -23.18
CA ASP A 451 7.73 -11.26 -24.01
C ASP A 451 6.30 -11.24 -24.56
N ASP A 452 5.94 -12.26 -25.35
CA ASP A 452 4.60 -12.40 -25.95
C ASP A 452 3.48 -12.62 -24.92
N ALA A 453 3.83 -12.92 -23.66
CA ALA A 453 2.91 -13.00 -22.53
C ALA A 453 2.85 -11.69 -21.73
N TYR A 454 3.42 -10.60 -22.26
CA TYR A 454 3.47 -9.27 -21.65
C TYR A 454 4.21 -9.22 -20.30
N ARG A 455 5.16 -10.13 -20.08
CA ARG A 455 6.01 -10.15 -18.88
C ARG A 455 7.32 -9.40 -19.15
N LEU A 456 7.80 -8.62 -18.19
CA LEU A 456 9.02 -7.81 -18.33
C LEU A 456 10.26 -8.71 -18.39
N ILE A 457 10.95 -8.79 -19.52
CA ILE A 457 12.15 -9.62 -19.70
C ILE A 457 13.46 -8.85 -19.66
N GLN A 458 13.43 -7.53 -19.88
CA GLN A 458 14.65 -6.72 -19.90
C GLN A 458 14.37 -5.26 -19.54
N VAL A 459 15.26 -4.67 -18.74
CA VAL A 459 15.33 -3.22 -18.48
C VAL A 459 16.70 -2.73 -18.87
N ILE A 460 16.75 -1.63 -19.62
CA ILE A 460 18.00 -1.01 -20.06
C ILE A 460 18.04 0.44 -19.54
N SER A 461 19.03 0.77 -18.69
CA SER A 461 19.21 2.09 -18.06
C SER A 461 19.77 3.12 -19.04
N PRO A 462 19.64 4.45 -18.85
CA PRO A 462 20.14 5.44 -19.81
C PRO A 462 21.63 5.30 -20.23
N ALA A 463 22.50 4.71 -19.38
CA ALA A 463 23.89 4.44 -19.73
C ALA A 463 24.15 3.16 -20.54
N GLY A 464 23.14 2.32 -20.80
CA GLY A 464 23.30 1.04 -21.51
C GLY A 464 23.34 -0.19 -20.62
N LYS A 465 23.19 -0.05 -19.30
CA LYS A 465 23.24 -1.17 -18.37
C LYS A 465 21.95 -1.97 -18.47
N THR A 466 22.06 -3.29 -18.51
CA THR A 466 20.93 -4.18 -18.80
C THR A 466 20.67 -5.11 -17.62
N VAL A 467 19.42 -5.14 -17.14
CA VAL A 467 18.92 -6.15 -16.20
C VAL A 467 18.00 -7.09 -16.96
N ASN A 468 18.25 -8.39 -16.90
CA ASN A 468 17.44 -9.41 -17.56
C ASN A 468 16.60 -10.19 -16.54
N TYR A 469 15.39 -10.56 -16.95
CA TYR A 469 14.45 -11.35 -16.18
C TYR A 469 14.05 -12.57 -16.99
N TYR A 470 14.03 -13.73 -16.33
CA TYR A 470 13.67 -15.00 -16.95
C TYR A 470 12.55 -15.62 -16.13
N TYR A 471 11.58 -16.22 -16.82
CA TYR A 471 10.41 -16.82 -16.21
C TYR A 471 10.39 -18.32 -16.49
N ASP A 472 9.86 -19.10 -15.55
CA ASP A 472 9.48 -20.49 -15.82
C ASP A 472 8.19 -20.58 -16.66
N ASP A 473 7.80 -21.81 -17.01
CA ASP A 473 6.62 -22.10 -17.83
C ASP A 473 5.31 -21.70 -17.15
N LEU A 474 5.30 -21.54 -15.82
CA LEU A 474 4.15 -21.11 -15.03
C LEU A 474 4.08 -19.59 -14.84
N GLY A 475 5.08 -18.84 -15.29
CA GLY A 475 5.12 -17.39 -15.18
C GLY A 475 5.89 -16.83 -14.00
N ASN A 476 6.64 -17.66 -13.29
CA ASN A 476 7.35 -17.23 -12.10
C ASN A 476 8.75 -16.77 -12.44
N LEU A 477 9.20 -15.66 -11.83
CA LEU A 477 10.55 -15.14 -12.04
C LEU A 477 11.56 -16.17 -11.53
N SER A 478 12.25 -16.87 -12.43
CA SER A 478 13.20 -17.95 -12.14
C SER A 478 14.65 -17.49 -12.10
N LYS A 479 14.96 -16.38 -12.77
CA LYS A 479 16.29 -15.74 -12.73
C LYS A 479 16.15 -14.22 -12.92
N LYS A 480 16.89 -13.45 -12.12
CA LYS A 480 17.19 -12.03 -12.33
C LYS A 480 18.70 -11.90 -12.51
N GLU A 481 19.11 -11.28 -13.60
CA GLU A 481 20.52 -11.07 -13.92
C GLU A 481 20.77 -9.58 -14.07
N SER A 482 21.34 -9.00 -13.02
CA SER A 482 21.81 -7.63 -13.04
C SER A 482 23.24 -7.58 -13.59
N PRO A 483 23.72 -6.41 -14.05
CA PRO A 483 25.14 -6.17 -14.28
C PRO A 483 25.96 -6.41 -13.00
N ALA A 484 27.24 -6.03 -13.00
CA ALA A 484 28.17 -6.14 -11.87
C ALA A 484 27.76 -5.40 -10.56
N ASP A 485 26.46 -5.17 -10.31
CA ASP A 485 25.82 -4.41 -9.24
C ASP A 485 25.16 -5.32 -8.18
N GLU A 486 24.23 -6.19 -8.57
CA GLU A 486 23.52 -7.11 -7.66
C GLU A 486 23.83 -8.59 -7.97
N GLY A 487 24.60 -8.84 -9.04
CA GLY A 487 24.87 -10.19 -9.53
C GLY A 487 23.63 -10.88 -10.08
N THR A 488 23.61 -12.22 -9.98
CA THR A 488 22.49 -13.05 -10.44
C THR A 488 21.73 -13.65 -9.26
N THR A 489 20.42 -13.48 -9.24
CA THR A 489 19.50 -14.18 -8.33
C THR A 489 18.76 -15.26 -9.11
N MET A 490 18.67 -16.46 -8.55
CA MET A 490 17.93 -17.58 -9.12
C MET A 490 16.92 -18.13 -8.12
N THR A 491 15.80 -18.61 -8.64
CA THR A 491 14.64 -19.06 -7.89
C THR A 491 14.01 -20.27 -8.57
N LYS A 492 13.49 -21.20 -7.77
CA LYS A 492 12.75 -22.38 -8.25
C LYS A 492 11.44 -22.50 -7.49
N PHE A 493 10.35 -22.75 -8.21
CA PHE A 493 9.00 -22.89 -7.69
C PHE A 493 8.52 -24.32 -7.85
N ASP A 494 7.79 -24.85 -6.88
CA ASP A 494 7.12 -26.15 -7.04
C ASP A 494 5.91 -26.06 -7.97
N ARG A 495 5.29 -27.21 -8.25
CA ARG A 495 4.09 -27.31 -9.07
C ARG A 495 2.88 -26.49 -8.58
N TYR A 496 2.90 -26.01 -7.33
CA TYR A 496 1.85 -25.19 -6.72
C TYR A 496 2.18 -23.70 -6.77
N ASN A 497 3.23 -23.32 -7.50
CA ASN A 497 3.70 -21.95 -7.62
C ASN A 497 4.20 -21.35 -6.28
N ARG A 498 4.92 -22.15 -5.49
CA ARG A 498 5.50 -21.72 -4.21
C ARG A 498 7.02 -21.74 -4.29
N LEU A 499 7.69 -20.72 -3.76
CA LEU A 499 9.14 -20.59 -3.79
C LEU A 499 9.82 -21.70 -2.99
N ARG A 500 10.54 -22.62 -3.65
CA ARG A 500 11.22 -23.73 -2.97
C ARG A 500 12.68 -23.47 -2.72
N PHE A 501 13.36 -22.84 -3.67
CA PHE A 501 14.78 -22.55 -3.56
C PHE A 501 15.06 -21.15 -4.09
N SER A 502 15.95 -20.45 -3.41
CA SER A 502 16.53 -19.21 -3.90
C SER A 502 18.03 -19.22 -3.68
N MET A 503 18.76 -18.55 -4.56
CA MET A 503 20.17 -18.23 -4.34
C MET A 503 20.49 -16.89 -4.98
N ASN A 504 21.44 -16.18 -4.39
CA ASN A 504 22.05 -14.99 -4.97
C ASN A 504 23.41 -15.36 -5.59
N ALA A 505 24.15 -14.36 -6.08
CA ALA A 505 25.40 -14.55 -6.79
C ALA A 505 26.51 -15.21 -5.94
N SER A 506 26.40 -15.18 -4.61
CA SER A 506 27.36 -15.73 -3.65
C SER A 506 27.25 -17.22 -3.44
N ALA A 507 27.30 -18.00 -4.51
CA ALA A 507 27.73 -19.39 -4.40
C ALA A 507 29.20 -19.55 -4.81
N PRO A 508 30.21 -19.03 -4.07
CA PRO A 508 31.51 -19.67 -4.11
C PRO A 508 31.35 -21.07 -3.49
N SER A 509 32.08 -22.03 -4.04
CA SER A 509 32.04 -23.47 -3.75
C SER A 509 32.39 -23.89 -2.32
N THR A 510 32.32 -22.99 -1.34
CA THR A 510 32.79 -23.19 0.04
C THR A 510 31.77 -22.84 1.12
N GLU A 511 30.68 -22.13 0.83
CA GLU A 511 29.64 -21.81 1.83
C GLU A 511 28.22 -22.05 1.31
N ARG A 512 27.34 -22.42 2.23
CA ARG A 512 25.94 -22.79 2.00
C ARG A 512 25.13 -21.60 1.46
N GLY A 513 25.06 -21.46 0.13
CA GLY A 513 24.45 -20.29 -0.54
C GLY A 513 23.03 -20.48 -1.07
N ILE A 514 22.46 -21.69 -0.98
CA ILE A 514 21.10 -21.97 -1.46
C ILE A 514 20.14 -21.97 -0.26
N THR A 515 19.20 -21.04 -0.26
CA THR A 515 18.10 -21.01 0.70
C THR A 515 16.98 -21.91 0.20
N PHE A 516 16.40 -22.73 1.08
CA PHE A 516 15.24 -23.55 0.78
C PHE A 516 14.04 -23.13 1.64
N GLN A 517 12.83 -23.39 1.13
CA GLN A 517 11.59 -23.27 1.89
C GLN A 517 10.77 -24.55 1.81
N LYS A 518 10.06 -24.85 2.90
CA LYS A 518 9.06 -25.93 2.99
C LYS A 518 7.75 -25.35 3.47
N TYR A 519 6.67 -25.88 2.91
CA TYR A 519 5.32 -25.46 3.21
C TYR A 519 4.52 -26.60 3.83
N ASP A 520 3.49 -26.26 4.59
CA ASP A 520 2.46 -27.22 4.99
C ASP A 520 1.43 -27.45 3.87
N SER A 521 0.39 -28.23 4.18
CA SER A 521 -0.71 -28.50 3.25
C SER A 521 -1.67 -27.32 3.06
N LYS A 522 -1.42 -26.16 3.68
CA LYS A 522 -2.19 -24.92 3.56
C LYS A 522 -1.34 -23.81 2.91
N ASP A 523 -0.23 -24.16 2.27
CA ASP A 523 0.71 -23.23 1.62
C ASP A 523 1.39 -22.22 2.56
N ARG A 524 1.47 -22.54 3.86
CA ARG A 524 2.16 -21.70 4.85
C ARG A 524 3.60 -22.18 5.06
N VAL A 525 4.55 -21.25 5.20
CA VAL A 525 5.99 -21.55 5.35
C VAL A 525 6.25 -22.23 6.70
N LEU A 526 6.68 -23.49 6.70
CA LEU A 526 7.07 -24.25 7.88
C LEU A 526 8.56 -24.15 8.21
N LEU A 527 9.42 -24.12 7.19
CA LEU A 527 10.86 -24.20 7.35
C LEU A 527 11.53 -23.30 6.32
N VAL A 528 12.48 -22.50 6.76
CA VAL A 528 13.43 -21.78 5.90
C VAL A 528 14.82 -22.12 6.38
N GLY A 529 15.73 -22.46 5.47
CA GLY A 529 17.10 -22.80 5.86
C GLY A 529 18.05 -22.77 4.68
N THR A 530 19.30 -23.14 4.94
CA THR A 530 20.32 -23.23 3.89
C THR A 530 20.69 -24.68 3.61
N LEU A 531 20.81 -25.03 2.32
CA LEU A 531 21.27 -26.35 1.92
C LEU A 531 22.79 -26.50 2.13
N PRO A 532 23.28 -27.71 2.45
CA PRO A 532 24.71 -28.03 2.44
C PRO A 532 25.42 -27.66 1.12
N SER A 533 26.72 -27.34 1.20
CA SER A 533 27.52 -26.86 0.06
C SER A 533 27.72 -27.88 -1.06
N ASN A 534 27.38 -29.16 -0.84
CA ASN A 534 27.44 -30.21 -1.86
C ASN A 534 26.25 -30.21 -2.83
N TYR A 535 25.26 -29.32 -2.65
CA TYR A 535 24.14 -29.17 -3.58
C TYR A 535 24.40 -28.05 -4.60
N GLY A 536 24.23 -28.37 -5.89
CA GLY A 536 24.23 -27.36 -6.96
C GLY A 536 22.81 -26.95 -7.31
N PHE A 537 22.52 -25.64 -7.40
CA PHE A 537 21.17 -25.12 -7.63
C PHE A 537 20.50 -25.67 -8.90
N ASN A 538 21.27 -25.80 -9.98
CA ASN A 538 20.77 -26.33 -11.25
C ASN A 538 20.29 -27.78 -11.12
N SER A 539 20.85 -28.57 -10.20
CA SER A 539 20.48 -29.98 -9.96
C SER A 539 19.28 -30.19 -9.03
N LEU A 540 18.71 -29.11 -8.48
CA LEU A 540 17.58 -29.20 -7.57
C LEU A 540 16.25 -29.33 -8.32
N GLU A 541 15.47 -30.35 -7.99
CA GLU A 541 14.09 -30.49 -8.44
C GLU A 541 13.13 -29.82 -7.45
N ALA A 542 12.29 -28.88 -7.90
CA ALA A 542 11.48 -28.07 -7.00
C ALA A 542 10.50 -28.90 -6.15
N ASP A 543 9.92 -29.96 -6.72
CA ASP A 543 8.97 -30.83 -6.03
C ASP A 543 9.62 -31.88 -5.12
N LYS A 544 10.95 -32.07 -5.21
CA LYS A 544 11.65 -33.06 -4.39
C LYS A 544 11.99 -32.46 -3.02
N ASP A 545 11.84 -33.27 -1.98
CA ASP A 545 12.25 -32.88 -0.63
C ASP A 545 13.76 -33.16 -0.45
N TYR A 546 14.57 -32.10 -0.42
CA TYR A 546 16.00 -32.15 -0.11
C TYR A 546 16.29 -31.86 1.36
N SER A 547 15.24 -31.64 2.16
CA SER A 547 15.33 -31.36 3.59
C SER A 547 15.28 -32.64 4.44
N THR A 548 15.71 -33.79 3.92
CA THR A 548 15.60 -35.11 4.58
C THR A 548 16.35 -35.20 5.92
N SER A 549 17.25 -34.27 6.22
CA SER A 549 17.90 -34.10 7.54
C SER A 549 17.07 -33.29 8.54
N TYR A 550 15.88 -32.79 8.14
CA TYR A 550 15.00 -31.89 8.89
C TYR A 550 13.59 -32.51 8.94
N SER A 551 13.39 -33.57 9.71
CA SER A 551 12.05 -34.17 9.88
C SER A 551 11.15 -33.22 10.66
N VAL A 552 10.08 -32.76 10.02
CA VAL A 552 9.16 -31.76 10.58
C VAL A 552 8.06 -32.48 11.36
N GLY A 553 8.43 -33.01 12.52
CA GLY A 553 7.53 -33.61 13.50
C GLY A 553 7.58 -32.83 14.81
N HIS A 554 8.79 -32.58 15.31
CA HIS A 554 9.07 -31.89 16.57
C HIS A 554 10.21 -30.87 16.42
N PHE A 555 10.20 -29.77 17.21
CA PHE A 555 11.35 -28.84 17.32
C PHE A 555 12.67 -29.56 17.65
N GLU A 556 12.56 -30.66 18.38
CA GLU A 556 13.64 -31.54 18.82
C GLU A 556 14.30 -32.31 17.66
N ASP A 557 13.62 -32.49 16.53
CA ASP A 557 14.12 -33.30 15.42
C ASP A 557 15.10 -32.51 14.53
N VAL A 558 14.94 -31.18 14.47
CA VAL A 558 15.87 -30.25 13.80
C VAL A 558 17.12 -29.96 14.67
N LYS A 559 17.15 -30.48 15.90
CA LYS A 559 18.14 -30.14 16.95
C LYS A 559 19.54 -30.69 16.68
N THR A 560 19.66 -31.77 15.90
CA THR A 560 20.92 -32.52 15.74
C THR A 560 21.91 -31.90 14.76
N ASP A 561 21.47 -31.10 13.79
CA ASP A 561 22.37 -30.35 12.91
C ASP A 561 22.55 -28.91 13.38
N THR A 562 23.52 -28.71 14.28
CA THR A 562 23.89 -27.39 14.81
C THR A 562 24.65 -26.54 13.81
N ALA A 563 24.98 -27.03 12.61
CA ALA A 563 25.80 -26.30 11.67
C ALA A 563 24.99 -25.29 10.83
N ASN A 564 23.65 -25.39 10.77
CA ASN A 564 22.85 -24.62 9.78
C ASN A 564 22.16 -23.39 10.34
N PHE A 565 21.95 -22.42 9.45
CA PHE A 565 20.91 -21.39 9.60
C PHE A 565 19.56 -22.01 9.28
N VAL A 566 18.61 -21.87 10.20
CA VAL A 566 17.28 -22.47 10.06
C VAL A 566 16.26 -21.69 10.86
N THR A 567 15.10 -21.47 10.26
CA THR A 567 13.89 -20.90 10.85
C THR A 567 12.79 -21.94 10.74
N VAL A 568 12.17 -22.26 11.88
CA VAL A 568 11.06 -23.20 11.99
C VAL A 568 9.84 -22.43 12.47
N ASN A 569 8.79 -22.46 11.66
CA ASN A 569 7.50 -21.87 11.99
C ASN A 569 6.53 -22.94 12.45
N MET A 570 5.81 -22.63 13.52
CA MET A 570 4.71 -23.43 14.01
C MET A 570 3.42 -22.67 13.90
N TYR A 571 2.42 -23.33 13.34
CA TYR A 571 1.07 -22.81 13.29
C TYR A 571 0.18 -23.59 14.23
N ASP A 572 -0.85 -22.93 14.75
CA ASP A 572 -1.85 -23.59 15.57
C ASP A 572 -2.57 -24.70 14.79
N VAL A 573 -2.54 -25.92 15.32
CA VAL A 573 -3.15 -27.13 14.76
C VAL A 573 -4.09 -27.74 15.81
N TYR A 574 -5.29 -28.15 15.39
CA TYR A 574 -6.47 -28.54 16.19
C TYR A 574 -6.29 -29.67 17.23
N ARG A 575 -5.08 -30.13 17.56
CA ARG A 575 -4.89 -31.17 18.58
C ARG A 575 -4.97 -30.54 19.97
N LYS A 576 -5.84 -31.09 20.80
CA LYS A 576 -5.92 -30.90 22.28
C LYS A 576 -4.58 -31.09 23.02
N GLU A 577 -3.53 -31.53 22.34
CA GLU A 577 -2.16 -31.56 22.84
C GLU A 577 -1.46 -30.27 22.41
N GLY A 578 -1.33 -29.33 23.35
CA GLY A 578 -0.89 -27.97 23.06
C GLY A 578 0.46 -27.90 22.35
N VAL A 579 0.53 -27.03 21.33
CA VAL A 579 1.78 -26.64 20.64
C VAL A 579 2.88 -26.28 21.65
N PHE A 580 2.49 -25.80 22.83
CA PHE A 580 3.37 -25.45 23.95
C PHE A 580 3.99 -26.62 24.71
N LYS A 581 3.47 -27.86 24.64
CA LYS A 581 4.14 -29.04 25.23
C LYS A 581 5.54 -29.26 24.63
N GLN A 582 5.76 -28.79 23.42
CA GLN A 582 7.01 -28.94 22.68
C GLN A 582 7.91 -27.70 22.79
N MET A 583 7.49 -26.66 23.53
CA MET A 583 8.25 -25.43 23.70
C MET A 583 9.13 -25.47 24.97
N PRO A 584 10.28 -24.78 24.97
CA PRO A 584 11.11 -24.69 26.16
C PRO A 584 10.39 -23.99 27.32
N ASP A 585 10.77 -24.31 28.56
CA ASP A 585 10.42 -23.53 29.75
C ASP A 585 10.64 -22.02 29.50
N PRO A 586 9.68 -21.15 29.89
CA PRO A 586 8.55 -21.39 30.79
C PRO A 586 7.27 -21.91 30.11
N PHE A 587 7.24 -22.18 28.81
CA PHE A 587 5.96 -22.32 28.10
C PHE A 587 5.23 -23.65 28.34
N THR A 588 5.81 -24.59 29.10
CA THR A 588 5.16 -25.86 29.45
C THR A 588 3.89 -25.67 30.31
N TRP A 589 3.74 -24.55 31.05
CA TRP A 589 2.55 -24.25 31.87
C TRP A 589 1.45 -23.48 31.14
N LEU A 590 1.72 -22.88 29.97
CA LEU A 590 0.74 -22.18 29.12
C LEU A 590 -0.32 -23.12 28.51
N GLN A 591 -0.27 -24.40 28.88
CA GLN A 591 -1.25 -25.43 28.62
C GLN A 591 -2.62 -25.17 29.30
N TYR A 592 -2.70 -24.28 30.30
CA TYR A 592 -3.89 -24.13 31.17
C TYR A 592 -4.54 -22.73 31.23
N ASP A 593 -3.91 -21.66 30.73
CA ASP A 593 -4.53 -20.33 30.75
C ASP A 593 -5.35 -20.07 29.48
N ALA A 594 -6.54 -20.67 29.46
CA ALA A 594 -7.50 -20.56 28.35
C ALA A 594 -8.24 -19.20 28.30
N ASN A 595 -7.99 -18.29 29.24
CA ASN A 595 -8.92 -17.19 29.52
C ASN A 595 -8.47 -15.80 29.04
N SER A 596 -7.21 -15.59 28.68
CA SER A 596 -6.71 -14.22 28.40
C SER A 596 -6.04 -14.02 27.03
N SER A 597 -5.52 -15.08 26.40
CA SER A 597 -4.71 -14.96 25.18
C SER A 597 -4.84 -16.22 24.30
N ARG A 598 -5.24 -16.04 23.03
CA ARG A 598 -5.73 -17.11 22.16
C ARG A 598 -4.67 -17.59 21.17
N ASN A 599 -4.51 -18.89 21.08
CA ASN A 599 -4.05 -19.51 19.83
C ASN A 599 -5.26 -19.59 18.91
N LEU A 600 -5.31 -18.70 17.94
CA LEU A 600 -6.35 -18.71 16.92
C LEU A 600 -5.92 -19.66 15.81
N ARG A 601 -6.77 -20.66 15.56
CA ARG A 601 -6.54 -21.74 14.61
C ARG A 601 -6.07 -21.18 13.27
N GLY A 602 -4.93 -21.65 12.78
CA GLY A 602 -4.41 -21.19 11.49
C GLY A 602 -3.33 -20.12 11.57
N ASN A 603 -3.16 -19.47 12.72
CA ASN A 603 -2.15 -18.44 12.91
C ASN A 603 -0.78 -18.99 13.33
N LEU A 604 0.26 -18.20 13.10
CA LEU A 604 1.66 -18.50 13.47
C LEU A 604 1.82 -18.35 14.98
N VAL A 605 1.98 -19.44 15.72
CA VAL A 605 2.07 -19.38 17.19
C VAL A 605 3.50 -19.36 17.70
N ALA A 606 4.46 -19.81 16.91
CA ALA A 606 5.87 -19.67 17.27
C ALA A 606 6.79 -19.73 16.05
N THR A 607 7.92 -19.04 16.20
CA THR A 607 9.06 -19.10 15.31
C THR A 607 10.29 -19.41 16.15
N ALA A 608 10.98 -20.52 15.84
CA ALA A 608 12.31 -20.78 16.37
C ALA A 608 13.33 -20.56 15.27
N PHE A 609 14.43 -19.86 15.57
CA PHE A 609 15.44 -19.58 14.56
C PHE A 609 16.86 -19.66 15.12
N ARG A 610 17.80 -19.99 14.23
CA ARG A 610 19.24 -19.91 14.45
C ARG A 610 19.86 -19.02 13.39
N ASP A 611 20.43 -17.92 13.86
CA ASP A 611 21.12 -16.91 13.07
C ASP A 611 22.65 -17.11 13.05
N LYS A 612 23.15 -18.15 13.71
CA LYS A 612 24.56 -18.55 13.67
C LYS A 612 24.73 -20.06 13.90
N PRO A 613 25.65 -20.74 13.17
CA PRO A 613 26.06 -22.10 13.46
C PRO A 613 26.56 -22.28 14.91
N GLY A 614 26.14 -23.36 15.57
CA GLY A 614 26.56 -23.74 16.92
C GLY A 614 25.86 -23.01 18.06
N GLN A 615 24.93 -22.09 17.77
CA GLN A 615 24.15 -21.40 18.79
C GLN A 615 22.95 -22.23 19.27
N GLY A 616 22.53 -21.98 20.51
CA GLY A 616 21.19 -22.35 20.96
C GLY A 616 20.10 -21.68 20.11
N TRP A 617 18.89 -22.23 20.16
CA TRP A 617 17.74 -21.64 19.48
C TRP A 617 17.33 -20.30 20.09
N ASN A 618 16.93 -19.37 19.23
CA ASN A 618 16.15 -18.19 19.59
C ASN A 618 14.68 -18.46 19.28
N TYR A 619 13.77 -17.74 19.96
CA TYR A 619 12.34 -17.96 19.87
C TYR A 619 11.55 -16.65 19.84
N LYS A 620 10.51 -16.62 19.00
CA LYS A 620 9.36 -15.70 19.07
C LYS A 620 8.11 -16.55 19.26
N ILE A 621 7.26 -16.24 20.22
CA ILE A 621 5.98 -16.94 20.47
C ILE A 621 4.88 -15.89 20.44
N TYR A 622 3.82 -16.15 19.67
CA TYR A 622 2.75 -15.20 19.43
C TYR A 622 1.45 -15.71 20.04
N LEU A 623 0.75 -14.83 20.76
CA LEU A 623 -0.62 -15.04 21.20
C LEU A 623 -1.49 -13.92 20.64
N TYR A 624 -2.74 -14.26 20.32
CA TYR A 624 -3.65 -13.39 19.59
C TYR A 624 -4.83 -12.94 20.44
N ASP A 625 -5.40 -11.79 20.09
CA ASP A 625 -6.68 -11.34 20.64
C ASP A 625 -7.89 -12.03 19.98
N GLN A 626 -9.13 -11.54 20.17
CA GLN A 626 -10.32 -12.10 19.51
C GLN A 626 -10.32 -11.94 17.99
N LEU A 627 -9.61 -10.94 17.48
CA LEU A 627 -9.70 -10.48 16.10
C LEU A 627 -8.52 -10.98 15.24
N GLY A 628 -7.69 -11.90 15.77
CA GLY A 628 -6.55 -12.42 15.01
C GLY A 628 -5.30 -11.55 15.06
N ARG A 629 -5.24 -10.54 15.94
CA ARG A 629 -4.10 -9.62 16.03
C ARG A 629 -3.15 -10.07 17.13
N VAL A 630 -1.85 -9.95 16.91
CA VAL A 630 -0.85 -10.30 17.92
C VAL A 630 -1.04 -9.39 19.13
N ASN A 631 -1.33 -10.00 20.27
CA ASN A 631 -1.57 -9.31 21.52
C ASN A 631 -0.43 -9.54 22.52
N HIS A 632 0.19 -10.71 22.52
CA HIS A 632 1.41 -11.00 23.27
C HIS A 632 2.44 -11.63 22.36
N MET A 633 3.69 -11.22 22.52
CA MET A 633 4.84 -11.78 21.85
C MET A 633 5.95 -12.05 22.87
N TYR A 634 6.28 -13.31 23.06
CA TYR A 634 7.40 -13.71 23.91
C TYR A 634 8.66 -13.89 23.07
N ILE A 635 9.75 -13.28 23.50
CA ILE A 635 11.02 -13.25 22.78
C ILE A 635 12.10 -13.85 23.67
N LYS A 636 12.90 -14.74 23.09
CA LYS A 636 14.16 -15.22 23.67
C LYS A 636 15.25 -15.20 22.63
N VAL A 637 16.23 -14.32 22.82
CA VAL A 637 17.41 -14.22 21.96
C VAL A 637 18.67 -14.45 22.79
N GLY A 638 19.56 -15.30 22.29
CA GLY A 638 20.81 -15.64 22.95
C GLY A 638 20.62 -16.41 24.26
N ARG A 639 21.42 -16.08 25.27
CA ARG A 639 21.35 -16.69 26.62
C ARG A 639 20.45 -15.92 27.60
N ASN A 640 19.77 -14.87 27.13
CA ASN A 640 18.98 -14.00 27.99
C ASN A 640 17.71 -14.72 28.49
N SER A 641 17.13 -14.19 29.56
CA SER A 641 15.80 -14.61 29.98
C SER A 641 14.74 -14.22 28.97
N TRP A 642 13.59 -14.88 29.03
CA TRP A 642 12.43 -14.56 28.21
C TRP A 642 11.95 -13.14 28.47
N LYS A 643 11.57 -12.45 27.39
CA LYS A 643 10.96 -11.12 27.41
C LYS A 643 9.56 -11.22 26.85
N LEU A 644 8.66 -10.42 27.38
CA LEU A 644 7.30 -10.29 26.88
C LEU A 644 7.14 -8.88 26.33
N VAL A 645 6.74 -8.80 25.06
CA VAL A 645 6.17 -7.61 24.46
C VAL A 645 4.69 -7.86 24.30
N PHE A 646 3.82 -7.02 24.84
CA PHE A 646 2.39 -7.16 24.60
C PHE A 646 1.78 -5.84 24.12
N THR A 647 0.80 -5.96 23.24
CA THR A 647 0.15 -4.86 22.54
C THR A 647 -1.35 -5.06 22.63
N GLN A 648 -2.06 -4.15 23.30
CA GLN A 648 -3.52 -4.15 23.27
C GLN A 648 -4.00 -3.13 22.24
N THR A 649 -5.00 -3.49 21.46
CA THR A 649 -5.59 -2.63 20.42
C THR A 649 -7.10 -2.57 20.59
N ASP A 650 -7.70 -1.42 20.28
CA ASP A 650 -9.15 -1.24 20.25
C ASP A 650 -9.78 -2.02 19.07
N ASN A 651 -11.11 -1.96 18.89
CA ASN A 651 -11.76 -2.75 17.84
C ASN A 651 -11.52 -2.26 16.41
N ILE A 652 -11.00 -1.04 16.22
CA ILE A 652 -10.65 -0.50 14.89
C ILE A 652 -9.14 -0.59 14.60
N GLY A 653 -8.37 -1.18 15.52
CA GLY A 653 -6.96 -1.49 15.32
C GLY A 653 -5.99 -0.44 15.86
N ASN A 654 -6.47 0.59 16.57
CA ASN A 654 -5.55 1.53 17.19
C ASN A 654 -4.91 0.90 18.43
N LYS A 655 -3.60 1.08 18.57
CA LYS A 655 -2.81 0.61 19.73
C LYS A 655 -3.28 1.37 20.97
N GLN A 656 -3.75 0.70 22.01
CA GLN A 656 -4.20 1.30 23.28
C GLN A 656 -3.12 1.20 24.37
N LEU A 657 -2.31 0.13 24.31
CA LEU A 657 -1.29 -0.15 25.32
C LEU A 657 -0.16 -0.98 24.71
N GLN A 658 1.08 -0.63 25.05
CA GLN A 658 2.30 -1.40 24.77
C GLN A 658 3.02 -1.67 26.09
N GLY A 659 3.31 -2.93 26.40
CA GLY A 659 4.13 -3.32 27.55
C GLY A 659 5.37 -4.09 27.14
N ILE A 660 6.44 -3.90 27.90
CA ILE A 660 7.71 -4.63 27.80
C ILE A 660 8.04 -5.16 29.20
N CYS A 661 8.09 -6.48 29.35
CA CYS A 661 8.26 -7.12 30.65
C CYS A 661 9.34 -8.21 30.57
N LYS A 662 10.00 -8.49 31.71
CA LYS A 662 10.81 -9.70 31.88
C LYS A 662 9.89 -10.84 32.34
N VAL A 663 10.12 -12.05 31.82
CA VAL A 663 9.31 -13.22 32.17
C VAL A 663 10.09 -14.11 33.14
N GLY A 664 9.48 -14.42 34.29
CA GLY A 664 10.05 -15.28 35.32
C GLY A 664 11.12 -14.58 36.18
N GLY A 665 10.72 -14.13 37.38
CA GLY A 665 11.57 -13.48 38.38
C GLY A 665 10.74 -12.52 39.25
N GLY A 666 10.94 -12.52 40.57
CA GLY A 666 10.11 -11.76 41.51
C GLY A 666 10.29 -10.23 41.50
N SER A 667 11.21 -9.69 40.69
CA SER A 667 11.51 -8.25 40.68
C SER A 667 10.99 -7.55 39.42
N GLN A 668 9.95 -6.71 39.59
CA GLN A 668 9.26 -5.93 38.55
C GLN A 668 10.03 -4.68 38.07
N ILE A 669 11.25 -4.44 38.58
CA ILE A 669 12.04 -3.23 38.33
C ILE A 669 12.51 -3.06 36.87
N GLY A 670 12.20 -4.00 35.98
CA GLY A 670 12.68 -4.08 34.60
C GLY A 670 11.61 -3.94 33.51
N GLU A 671 10.47 -3.35 33.82
CA GLU A 671 9.30 -3.26 32.92
C GLU A 671 9.03 -1.85 32.44
N GLN A 672 8.38 -1.70 31.29
CA GLN A 672 7.95 -0.40 30.79
C GLN A 672 6.64 -0.52 30.03
N PHE A 673 5.72 0.39 30.30
CA PHE A 673 4.39 0.44 29.71
C PHE A 673 4.14 1.82 29.09
N ALA A 674 3.42 1.82 27.97
CA ALA A 674 2.93 3.01 27.31
C ALA A 674 1.45 2.86 26.94
N TRP A 675 0.62 3.85 27.27
CA TRP A 675 -0.80 3.91 26.92
C TRP A 675 -1.04 4.99 25.88
N TYR A 676 -1.97 4.73 24.98
CA TYR A 676 -2.24 5.55 23.81
C TYR A 676 -3.73 5.86 23.77
N ASN A 677 -4.07 7.15 23.85
CA ASN A 677 -5.43 7.62 23.87
C ASN A 677 -5.74 8.34 22.55
N TYR A 678 -6.97 8.22 22.06
CA TYR A 678 -7.38 8.76 20.76
C TYR A 678 -8.56 9.72 20.92
N ASP A 679 -8.67 10.68 20.01
CA ASP A 679 -9.84 11.54 19.89
C ASP A 679 -11.02 10.83 19.17
N ASN A 680 -12.19 11.46 19.14
CA ASN A 680 -13.39 10.92 18.47
C ASN A 680 -13.25 10.78 16.94
N LEU A 681 -12.15 11.25 16.35
CA LEU A 681 -11.81 11.07 14.94
C LEU A 681 -10.82 9.91 14.72
N GLY A 682 -10.41 9.22 15.80
CA GLY A 682 -9.45 8.11 15.75
C GLY A 682 -7.99 8.56 15.64
N ARG A 683 -7.68 9.82 15.94
CA ARG A 683 -6.32 10.36 15.88
C ARG A 683 -5.68 10.31 17.27
N LEU A 684 -4.38 10.03 17.35
CA LEU A 684 -3.67 9.93 18.63
C LEU A 684 -3.73 11.25 19.38
N LYS A 685 -4.31 11.26 20.57
CA LYS A 685 -4.52 12.45 21.42
C LYS A 685 -3.41 12.61 22.44
N ASP A 686 -3.09 11.56 23.18
CA ASP A 686 -1.98 11.57 24.14
C ASP A 686 -1.34 10.18 24.30
N VAL A 687 -0.07 10.21 24.71
CA VAL A 687 0.70 9.03 25.10
C VAL A 687 1.13 9.18 26.55
N ARG A 688 0.95 8.12 27.33
CA ARG A 688 1.35 8.04 28.74
C ARG A 688 2.35 6.93 28.94
N SER A 689 3.25 7.03 29.92
CA SER A 689 4.16 5.93 30.25
C SER A 689 4.36 5.74 31.74
N ASN A 690 4.71 4.50 32.11
CA ASN A 690 5.02 4.12 33.49
C ASN A 690 5.95 2.89 33.50
N SER A 691 6.76 2.75 34.54
CA SER A 691 7.58 1.56 34.77
C SER A 691 6.82 0.45 35.50
N VAL A 692 5.59 0.73 35.93
CA VAL A 692 4.67 -0.19 36.60
C VAL A 692 3.38 -0.28 35.78
N TYR A 693 2.74 -1.46 35.75
CA TYR A 693 1.46 -1.66 35.08
C TYR A 693 0.30 -0.98 35.83
N ASP A 694 0.27 0.34 35.81
CA ASP A 694 -0.78 1.14 36.43
C ASP A 694 -1.01 2.42 35.63
N TYR A 695 -2.18 2.49 35.00
CA TYR A 695 -2.62 3.64 34.21
C TYR A 695 -2.82 4.90 35.06
N ASN A 696 -3.28 4.76 36.30
CA ASN A 696 -3.65 5.91 37.14
C ASN A 696 -2.42 6.70 37.59
N THR A 697 -1.26 6.04 37.72
CA THR A 697 0.02 6.66 38.05
C THR A 697 0.88 6.96 36.81
N ALA A 698 0.41 6.59 35.60
CA ALA A 698 1.13 6.83 34.37
C ALA A 698 1.23 8.33 34.04
N LYS A 699 2.44 8.77 33.68
CA LYS A 699 2.73 10.16 33.36
C LYS A 699 2.41 10.42 31.89
N VAL A 700 1.75 11.53 31.59
CA VAL A 700 1.55 11.98 30.20
C VAL A 700 2.89 12.37 29.62
N GLU A 701 3.33 11.68 28.58
CA GLU A 701 4.60 11.95 27.88
C GLU A 701 4.41 13.00 26.80
N ALA A 702 3.37 12.83 25.97
CA ALA A 702 3.09 13.71 24.85
C ALA A 702 1.57 13.90 24.60
N THR A 703 1.19 15.08 24.13
CA THR A 703 -0.18 15.43 23.69
C THR A 703 -0.15 16.02 22.27
N TYR A 704 -1.17 15.71 21.47
CA TYR A 704 -1.29 16.14 20.08
C TYR A 704 -2.56 16.95 19.81
N THR A 705 -2.48 17.87 18.86
CA THR A 705 -3.64 18.48 18.22
C THR A 705 -3.50 18.44 16.71
N TYR A 706 -4.60 18.62 15.98
CA TYR A 706 -4.65 18.43 14.53
C TYR A 706 -5.45 19.55 13.85
N ASN A 707 -5.16 19.78 12.58
CA ASN A 707 -5.98 20.61 11.71
C ASN A 707 -7.18 19.80 11.16
N LYS A 708 -8.06 20.41 10.36
CA LYS A 708 -9.25 19.78 9.80
C LYS A 708 -8.94 18.76 8.71
N ALA A 709 -7.76 18.84 8.10
CA ALA A 709 -7.22 17.83 7.20
C ALA A 709 -6.42 16.72 7.90
N ASP A 710 -6.57 16.59 9.23
CA ASP A 710 -5.98 15.54 10.08
C ASP A 710 -4.45 15.55 10.13
N GLN A 711 -3.84 16.68 9.81
CA GLN A 711 -2.40 16.89 9.95
C GLN A 711 -2.09 17.42 11.35
N CYS A 712 -1.02 16.91 11.98
CA CYS A 712 -0.62 17.32 13.33
C CYS A 712 -0.31 18.82 13.37
N SER A 713 -0.99 19.58 14.23
CA SER A 713 -0.79 21.01 14.43
C SER A 713 0.17 21.31 15.59
N THR A 714 0.11 20.52 16.66
CA THR A 714 1.01 20.68 17.82
C THR A 714 1.39 19.33 18.40
N LEU A 715 2.63 19.24 18.88
CA LEU A 715 3.13 18.21 19.78
C LEU A 715 3.60 18.89 21.07
N THR A 716 3.05 18.50 22.21
CA THR A 716 3.49 18.97 23.53
C THR A 716 4.13 17.81 24.28
N ASN A 717 5.43 17.89 24.59
CA ASN A 717 6.11 16.96 25.50
C ASN A 717 5.83 17.35 26.95
N ASN A 718 4.83 16.72 27.56
CA ASN A 718 4.23 17.15 28.84
C ASN A 718 5.17 17.01 30.06
N GLN A 719 6.24 16.21 29.95
CA GLN A 719 7.24 16.09 31.02
C GLN A 719 8.36 17.13 30.94
N VAL A 720 8.40 17.93 29.87
CA VAL A 720 9.40 18.98 29.69
C VAL A 720 8.87 20.29 30.30
N SER A 721 9.71 20.95 31.10
CA SER A 721 9.33 22.21 31.74
C SER A 721 9.34 23.42 30.78
N GLY A 722 8.40 24.34 30.96
CA GLY A 722 8.36 25.63 30.25
C GLY A 722 7.95 25.54 28.77
N SER A 723 8.23 26.60 28.01
CA SER A 723 7.81 26.73 26.59
C SER A 723 8.46 25.71 25.66
N ARG A 724 9.56 25.07 26.07
CA ARG A 724 10.32 24.06 25.31
C ARG A 724 9.56 22.74 25.12
N SER A 725 8.52 22.52 25.91
CA SER A 725 7.60 21.39 25.75
C SER A 725 6.83 21.42 24.44
N LEU A 726 6.56 22.60 23.86
CA LEU A 726 5.66 22.76 22.72
C LEU A 726 6.43 22.85 21.40
N THR A 727 6.03 22.02 20.44
CA THR A 727 6.37 22.11 19.02
C THR A 727 5.10 22.35 18.21
N THR A 728 5.11 23.38 17.35
CA THR A 728 4.01 23.67 16.44
C THR A 728 4.40 23.36 14.99
N PHE A 729 3.41 22.94 14.21
CA PHE A 729 3.55 22.58 12.81
C PHE A 729 2.58 23.43 11.97
N GLY A 730 3.08 24.01 10.89
CA GLY A 730 2.29 24.79 9.94
C GLY A 730 2.43 24.21 8.53
N TYR A 731 1.37 24.29 7.72
CA TYR A 731 1.30 23.70 6.40
C TYR A 731 1.10 24.78 5.31
N GLU A 732 1.58 24.52 4.10
CA GLU A 732 1.38 25.40 2.96
C GLU A 732 -0.12 25.44 2.56
N PRO A 733 -0.75 26.61 2.39
CA PRO A 733 -2.20 26.72 2.29
C PRO A 733 -2.85 26.13 1.02
N ASN A 734 -2.10 25.76 -0.01
CA ASN A 734 -2.66 25.27 -1.28
C ASN A 734 -2.50 23.76 -1.45
N ARG A 735 -1.36 23.21 -0.99
CA ARG A 735 -0.99 21.80 -1.12
C ARG A 735 -0.84 21.11 0.24
N GLY A 736 -0.67 21.89 1.30
CA GLY A 736 -0.38 21.52 2.69
C GLY A 736 0.70 20.48 2.87
N TRP A 737 1.78 20.71 2.13
CA TRP A 737 3.10 20.29 2.54
C TRP A 737 3.47 20.94 3.87
N LEU A 738 4.16 20.20 4.73
CA LEU A 738 4.67 20.74 6.00
C LEU A 738 5.61 21.90 5.68
N LYS A 739 5.31 23.08 6.22
CA LYS A 739 5.99 24.34 5.88
C LYS A 739 6.76 24.90 7.06
N ASN A 740 6.21 24.84 8.27
CA ASN A 740 6.82 25.44 9.45
C ASN A 740 6.91 24.43 10.58
N ILE A 741 8.04 24.38 11.27
CA ILE A 741 8.22 23.71 12.56
C ILE A 741 8.77 24.75 13.53
N ASN A 742 8.22 24.87 14.74
CA ASN A 742 8.71 25.79 15.75
C ASN A 742 8.64 25.16 17.15
N ASN A 743 9.78 25.02 17.82
CA ASN A 743 9.88 24.54 19.19
C ASN A 743 10.41 25.63 20.15
N GLY A 744 9.85 25.68 21.36
CA GLY A 744 10.48 26.35 22.50
C GLY A 744 10.67 27.85 22.36
N SER A 745 9.74 28.55 21.70
CA SER A 745 9.86 29.99 21.36
C SER A 745 11.04 30.32 20.45
N GLY A 746 11.44 29.40 19.57
CA GLY A 746 12.50 29.62 18.57
C GLY A 746 13.82 28.91 18.85
N MET A 747 13.85 27.94 19.77
CA MET A 747 15.02 27.09 20.04
C MET A 747 15.38 26.22 18.84
N PHE A 748 14.35 25.70 18.18
CA PHE A 748 14.43 25.20 16.83
C PHE A 748 13.30 25.79 16.00
N THR A 749 13.62 26.39 14.86
CA THR A 749 12.61 26.71 13.85
C THR A 749 13.06 26.19 12.50
N GLU A 750 12.10 25.78 11.69
CA GLU A 750 12.30 25.43 10.30
C GLU A 750 11.16 26.06 9.49
N THR A 751 11.49 26.81 8.44
CA THR A 751 10.55 27.31 7.44
C THR A 751 10.99 26.84 6.07
N LEU A 752 10.13 26.10 5.37
CA LEU A 752 10.39 25.53 4.06
C LEU A 752 9.72 26.36 2.95
N GLY A 753 10.48 26.58 1.87
CA GLY A 753 9.97 27.01 0.57
C GLY A 753 10.04 25.84 -0.41
N PHE A 754 9.09 25.79 -1.36
CA PHE A 754 8.96 24.69 -2.30
C PHE A 754 8.95 25.19 -3.74
N TYR A 755 9.51 24.39 -4.64
CA TYR A 755 9.19 24.45 -6.05
C TYR A 755 7.82 23.78 -6.30
N ASN A 756 7.19 24.09 -7.43
CA ASN A 756 5.87 23.54 -7.78
C ASN A 756 5.86 22.01 -7.96
N ASN A 757 7.01 21.37 -8.16
CA ASN A 757 7.15 19.91 -8.21
C ASN A 757 7.22 19.26 -6.81
N GLY A 758 7.25 20.04 -5.73
CA GLY A 758 7.37 19.57 -4.34
C GLY A 758 8.79 19.51 -3.80
N ASN A 759 9.80 19.75 -4.64
CA ASN A 759 11.17 19.87 -4.15
C ASN A 759 11.30 21.06 -3.21
N ILE A 760 12.05 20.89 -2.13
CA ILE A 760 12.38 22.00 -1.22
C ILE A 760 13.28 22.97 -1.97
N ALA A 761 12.84 24.20 -2.16
CA ALA A 761 13.60 25.28 -2.79
C ALA A 761 14.45 26.04 -1.77
N SER A 762 13.95 26.20 -0.55
CA SER A 762 14.66 26.88 0.53
C SER A 762 14.30 26.33 1.90
N GLN A 763 15.20 26.49 2.85
CA GLN A 763 15.02 26.14 4.25
C GLN A 763 15.64 27.23 5.11
N ALA A 764 14.82 27.96 5.86
CA ALA A 764 15.30 28.84 6.92
C ALA A 764 15.23 28.08 8.24
N VAL A 765 16.38 27.83 8.86
CA VAL A 765 16.50 27.06 10.10
C VAL A 765 17.15 27.88 11.19
N VAL A 766 16.62 27.81 12.41
CA VAL A 766 17.26 28.29 13.64
C VAL A 766 17.50 27.08 14.52
N ASN A 767 18.71 26.94 15.07
CA ASN A 767 19.05 25.89 16.04
C ASN A 767 19.85 26.49 17.21
N ILE A 768 19.87 25.80 18.37
CA ILE A 768 20.43 26.27 19.64
C ILE A 768 21.92 26.64 19.59
N SER A 769 22.66 26.13 18.62
CA SER A 769 24.06 26.52 18.36
C SER A 769 24.21 27.94 17.78
N LEU A 770 23.18 28.79 17.90
CA LEU A 770 23.12 30.22 17.57
C LEU A 770 23.34 30.57 16.08
N ARG A 771 22.73 29.83 15.16
CA ARG A 771 22.57 30.32 13.79
C ARG A 771 21.15 30.20 13.27
N SER A 772 20.65 31.36 12.84
CA SER A 772 19.69 31.43 11.75
C SER A 772 20.45 31.22 10.45
N GLN A 773 20.10 30.19 9.70
CA GLN A 773 20.66 29.92 8.39
C GLN A 773 19.52 29.79 7.38
N THR A 774 19.66 30.48 6.26
CA THR A 774 18.81 30.25 5.09
C THR A 774 19.61 29.49 4.05
N LEU A 775 19.14 28.27 3.74
CA LEU A 775 19.65 27.41 2.70
C LEU A 775 18.77 27.51 1.46
N SER A 776 19.38 27.54 0.28
CA SER A 776 18.72 27.46 -1.01
C SER A 776 19.18 26.20 -1.72
N TYR A 777 18.23 25.41 -2.23
CA TYR A 777 18.47 24.10 -2.84
C TYR A 777 18.15 24.19 -4.32
N ASN A 778 19.12 23.84 -5.17
CA ASN A 778 18.95 23.79 -6.61
C ASN A 778 19.02 22.35 -7.08
N TYR A 779 18.23 22.03 -8.09
CA TYR A 779 18.13 20.69 -8.66
C TYR A 779 18.51 20.71 -10.12
N ASP A 780 18.99 19.59 -10.63
CA ASP A 780 19.14 19.40 -12.07
C ASP A 780 17.80 19.10 -12.74
N GLY A 781 17.84 18.93 -14.07
CA GLY A 781 16.64 18.66 -14.86
C GLY A 781 15.89 17.36 -14.53
N MET A 782 16.53 16.45 -13.79
CA MET A 782 15.94 15.18 -13.33
C MET A 782 15.44 15.27 -11.88
N ASN A 783 15.35 16.47 -11.30
CA ASN A 783 15.00 16.72 -9.90
C ASN A 783 16.01 16.14 -8.89
N ARG A 784 17.27 15.90 -9.29
CA ARG A 784 18.34 15.49 -8.36
C ARG A 784 19.02 16.72 -7.77
N LEU A 785 19.41 16.66 -6.50
CA LEU A 785 20.02 17.81 -5.81
C LEU A 785 21.35 18.19 -6.45
N ALA A 786 21.43 19.33 -7.11
CA ALA A 786 22.65 19.79 -7.78
C ALA A 786 23.53 20.65 -6.86
N SER A 787 22.93 21.53 -6.05
CA SER A 787 23.67 22.37 -5.12
C SER A 787 22.82 22.91 -3.97
N VAL A 788 23.51 23.25 -2.88
CA VAL A 788 22.97 23.91 -1.69
C VAL A 788 23.81 25.13 -1.40
N TYR A 789 23.17 26.28 -1.19
CA TYR A 789 23.83 27.54 -0.86
C TYR A 789 23.30 28.13 0.44
N SER A 790 24.17 28.83 1.18
CA SER A 790 23.77 29.72 2.27
C SER A 790 24.16 31.15 1.89
N GLY A 791 23.16 31.96 1.52
CA GLY A 791 23.42 33.22 0.82
C GLY A 791 24.20 32.95 -0.47
N SER A 792 25.38 33.56 -0.63
CA SER A 792 26.30 33.31 -1.75
C SER A 792 27.31 32.19 -1.48
N THR A 793 27.36 31.64 -0.27
CA THR A 793 28.33 30.61 0.11
C THR A 793 27.85 29.24 -0.35
N LEU A 794 28.65 28.54 -1.13
CA LEU A 794 28.39 27.14 -1.48
C LEU A 794 28.48 26.29 -0.21
N MET A 795 27.44 25.50 0.05
CA MET A 795 27.39 24.57 1.17
C MET A 795 27.67 23.15 0.70
N GLU A 796 27.04 22.75 -0.41
CA GLU A 796 27.18 21.43 -1.00
C GLU A 796 26.89 21.47 -2.50
N SER A 797 27.58 20.67 -3.31
CA SER A 797 27.25 20.46 -4.72
C SER A 797 27.50 19.04 -5.17
N PHE A 798 26.76 18.61 -6.19
CA PHE A 798 26.82 17.28 -6.76
C PHE A 798 26.84 17.33 -8.29
N LEU A 799 27.57 16.38 -8.89
CA LEU A 799 27.41 15.99 -10.28
C LEU A 799 26.99 14.53 -10.32
N TYR A 800 26.26 14.16 -11.37
CA TYR A 800 25.73 12.81 -11.54
C TYR A 800 26.06 12.27 -12.93
N ASP A 801 26.16 10.95 -13.05
CA ASP A 801 26.14 10.28 -14.35
C ASP A 801 24.70 10.14 -14.89
N ALA A 802 24.57 9.45 -16.03
CA ALA A 802 23.29 9.22 -16.69
C ALA A 802 22.38 8.22 -15.94
N ASP A 803 22.92 7.38 -15.06
CA ASP A 803 22.15 6.41 -14.27
C ASP A 803 21.74 6.97 -12.90
N GLY A 804 22.27 8.13 -12.51
CA GLY A 804 21.95 8.77 -11.23
C GLY A 804 23.01 8.61 -10.15
N ASN A 805 24.17 8.02 -10.46
CA ASN A 805 25.24 7.89 -9.48
C ASN A 805 25.95 9.23 -9.30
N PRO A 806 26.19 9.72 -8.06
CA PRO A 806 26.99 10.92 -7.84
C PRO A 806 28.42 10.72 -8.33
N THR A 807 28.91 11.52 -9.27
CA THR A 807 30.29 11.45 -9.81
C THR A 807 31.22 12.44 -9.14
N LYS A 808 30.67 13.50 -8.55
CA LYS A 808 31.41 14.48 -7.75
C LYS A 808 30.55 15.02 -6.62
N ARG A 809 31.16 15.26 -5.46
CA ARG A 809 30.59 15.99 -4.34
C ARG A 809 31.60 17.01 -3.84
N GLN A 810 31.16 18.22 -3.57
CA GLN A 810 31.96 19.21 -2.86
C GLN A 810 31.13 19.75 -1.70
N TYR A 811 31.70 19.87 -0.50
CA TYR A 811 30.97 20.38 0.65
C TYR A 811 31.84 21.24 1.56
N ASN A 812 31.24 22.28 2.14
CA ASN A 812 31.91 23.25 2.99
C ASN A 812 32.06 22.72 4.42
N THR A 813 33.28 22.69 4.96
CA THR A 813 33.60 22.20 6.31
C THR A 813 33.68 23.31 7.36
N GLN A 814 33.70 24.59 6.95
CA GLN A 814 33.81 25.77 7.83
C GLN A 814 32.77 26.85 7.46
N PRO A 815 31.48 26.54 7.55
CA PRO A 815 30.44 27.41 7.03
C PRO A 815 30.09 28.55 7.99
N SER A 816 30.70 28.54 9.19
CA SER A 816 30.68 29.61 10.19
C SER A 816 31.36 30.92 9.73
N GLY A 817 32.01 30.92 8.57
CA GLY A 817 32.66 32.11 8.00
C GLY A 817 33.91 31.83 7.16
N GLY A 818 34.13 30.59 6.72
CA GLY A 818 35.27 30.17 5.91
C GLY A 818 34.89 29.42 4.63
N ALA A 819 35.84 29.38 3.70
CA ALA A 819 35.74 28.70 2.41
C ALA A 819 36.63 27.44 2.39
N ALA A 820 36.51 26.59 3.41
CA ALA A 820 37.20 25.31 3.45
C ALA A 820 36.27 24.23 2.87
N TYR A 821 36.76 23.49 1.87
CA TYR A 821 35.97 22.50 1.18
C TYR A 821 36.68 21.16 1.17
N ASN A 822 35.90 20.10 1.35
CA ASN A 822 36.30 18.78 0.91
C ASN A 822 35.68 18.50 -0.45
N GLN A 823 36.42 17.79 -1.29
CA GLN A 823 36.00 17.31 -2.60
C GLN A 823 36.12 15.79 -2.64
N ILE A 824 35.08 15.16 -3.17
CA ILE A 824 35.01 13.73 -3.43
C ILE A 824 34.69 13.54 -4.91
N GLU A 825 35.48 12.76 -5.61
CA GLU A 825 35.17 12.28 -6.96
C GLU A 825 34.94 10.78 -6.90
N TYR A 826 33.86 10.30 -7.51
CA TYR A 826 33.39 8.92 -7.41
C TYR A 826 33.53 8.21 -8.76
N TYR A 827 34.03 6.99 -8.72
CA TYR A 827 34.26 6.17 -9.92
C TYR A 827 33.59 4.82 -9.73
N TYR A 828 32.73 4.44 -10.67
CA TYR A 828 31.89 3.25 -10.58
C TYR A 828 32.28 2.18 -11.59
N ASN A 829 32.06 0.93 -11.22
CA ASN A 829 31.99 -0.20 -12.13
C ASN A 829 30.54 -0.70 -12.12
N GLY A 830 29.80 -0.48 -13.21
CA GLY A 830 28.34 -0.52 -13.12
C GLY A 830 27.84 0.64 -12.26
N ASN A 831 26.98 0.36 -11.29
CA ASN A 831 26.57 1.24 -10.20
C ASN A 831 27.32 0.95 -8.87
N ARG A 832 28.27 0.00 -8.83
CA ARG A 832 29.12 -0.21 -7.64
C ARG A 832 30.26 0.80 -7.60
N LEU A 833 30.41 1.51 -6.47
CA LEU A 833 31.48 2.49 -6.27
C LEU A 833 32.82 1.78 -6.17
N SER A 834 33.71 1.89 -7.16
CA SER A 834 35.01 1.20 -7.14
C SER A 834 36.05 1.91 -6.28
N TYR A 835 36.15 3.23 -6.43
CA TYR A 835 37.05 4.06 -5.65
C TYR A 835 36.57 5.52 -5.65
N ILE A 836 37.07 6.29 -4.69
CA ILE A 836 36.94 7.74 -4.66
C ILE A 836 38.30 8.43 -4.68
N TYR A 837 38.33 9.69 -5.10
CA TYR A 837 39.39 10.62 -4.71
C TYR A 837 38.83 11.58 -3.67
N PHE A 838 39.31 11.47 -2.43
CA PHE A 838 39.02 12.41 -1.34
C PHE A 838 40.17 13.42 -1.23
N ASN A 839 39.91 14.68 -1.57
CA ASN A 839 40.92 15.75 -1.61
C ASN A 839 42.21 15.32 -2.36
N GLY A 840 42.05 14.66 -3.50
CA GLY A 840 43.16 14.16 -4.33
C GLY A 840 43.79 12.84 -3.86
N THR A 841 43.40 12.30 -2.71
CA THR A 841 43.86 10.99 -2.23
C THR A 841 42.88 9.90 -2.64
N LYS A 842 43.38 8.87 -3.34
CA LYS A 842 42.55 7.75 -3.79
C LYS A 842 42.21 6.80 -2.63
N LYS A 843 40.96 6.33 -2.58
CA LYS A 843 40.44 5.37 -1.59
C LYS A 843 39.60 4.30 -2.26
N TYR A 844 39.89 3.03 -1.98
CA TYR A 844 39.25 1.89 -2.64
C TYR A 844 38.06 1.33 -1.86
N PHE A 845 37.12 0.74 -2.60
CA PHE A 845 36.01 -0.03 -2.07
C PHE A 845 36.01 -1.43 -2.69
N GLY A 846 35.77 -2.44 -1.86
CA GLY A 846 35.68 -3.84 -2.27
C GLY A 846 34.28 -4.38 -2.04
N TYR A 847 33.87 -5.33 -2.88
CA TYR A 847 32.56 -5.96 -2.82
C TYR A 847 32.68 -7.46 -2.95
N ASP A 848 31.73 -8.17 -2.32
CA ASP A 848 31.48 -9.56 -2.69
C ASP A 848 30.72 -9.65 -4.02
N VAL A 849 30.45 -10.88 -4.47
CA VAL A 849 29.75 -11.11 -5.73
C VAL A 849 28.27 -10.67 -5.69
N ASN A 850 27.66 -10.60 -4.51
CA ASN A 850 26.31 -10.07 -4.29
C ASN A 850 26.24 -8.54 -4.32
N GLY A 851 27.39 -7.86 -4.24
CA GLY A 851 27.45 -6.41 -4.21
C GLY A 851 27.37 -5.82 -2.81
N ASN A 852 27.60 -6.63 -1.78
CA ASN A 852 27.78 -6.12 -0.43
C ASN A 852 29.18 -5.54 -0.27
N VAL A 853 29.32 -4.43 0.44
CA VAL A 853 30.61 -3.74 0.65
C VAL A 853 31.46 -4.55 1.63
N THR A 854 32.50 -5.24 1.17
CA THR A 854 33.41 -6.01 2.04
C THR A 854 34.59 -5.18 2.56
N TYR A 855 34.88 -4.07 1.90
CA TYR A 855 35.99 -3.18 2.23
C TYR A 855 35.66 -1.73 1.86
N ASP A 856 35.91 -0.81 2.78
CA ASP A 856 35.80 0.63 2.60
C ASP A 856 37.05 1.28 3.21
N GLU A 857 37.99 1.67 2.34
CA GLU A 857 39.25 2.29 2.79
C GLU A 857 39.02 3.69 3.38
N PHE A 858 37.98 4.39 2.97
CA PHE A 858 37.71 5.75 3.42
C PHE A 858 37.31 5.77 4.90
N ASN A 859 36.41 4.88 5.29
CA ASN A 859 35.98 4.71 6.69
C ASN A 859 36.82 3.68 7.46
N GLN A 860 37.82 3.06 6.81
CA GLN A 860 38.65 1.98 7.37
C GLN A 860 37.82 0.79 7.87
N LEU A 861 36.77 0.45 7.12
CA LEU A 861 35.87 -0.64 7.45
C LEU A 861 36.19 -1.87 6.61
N SER A 862 36.11 -3.02 7.27
CA SER A 862 36.00 -4.32 6.63
C SER A 862 34.71 -4.96 7.11
N SER A 863 34.10 -5.80 6.28
CA SER A 863 32.77 -6.34 6.56
C SER A 863 32.57 -7.73 5.99
N GLN A 864 31.71 -8.50 6.65
CA GLN A 864 31.18 -9.76 6.14
C GLN A 864 29.67 -9.82 6.33
N TYR A 865 29.02 -10.59 5.48
CA TYR A 865 27.58 -10.71 5.40
C TYR A 865 27.18 -12.17 5.53
N ASP A 866 25.96 -12.41 6.00
CA ASP A 866 25.36 -13.74 5.99
C ASP A 866 24.78 -14.08 4.60
N HIS A 867 24.26 -15.30 4.47
CA HIS A 867 23.61 -15.79 3.25
C HIS A 867 22.38 -14.96 2.80
N ARG A 868 21.84 -14.10 3.67
CA ARG A 868 20.71 -13.19 3.41
C ARG A 868 21.18 -11.78 3.03
N ASN A 869 22.48 -11.55 2.85
CA ASN A 869 23.11 -10.25 2.65
C ASN A 869 22.98 -9.30 3.85
N LEU A 870 22.89 -9.84 5.08
CA LEU A 870 22.86 -9.03 6.30
C LEU A 870 24.25 -8.97 6.95
N PRO A 871 24.77 -7.79 7.36
CA PRO A 871 26.11 -7.66 7.93
C PRO A 871 26.33 -8.52 9.19
N LEU A 872 27.20 -9.53 9.17
CA LEU A 872 27.60 -10.28 10.37
C LEU A 872 28.53 -9.47 11.26
N TRP A 873 29.44 -8.71 10.65
CA TRP A 873 30.31 -7.76 11.34
C TRP A 873 30.77 -6.67 10.38
N MET A 874 31.01 -5.48 10.93
CA MET A 874 31.57 -4.32 10.23
C MET A 874 32.55 -3.60 11.16
N GLY A 875 33.81 -3.46 10.73
CA GLY A 875 34.87 -2.96 11.61
C GLY A 875 35.01 -3.83 12.86
N SER A 876 34.89 -3.23 14.04
CA SER A 876 34.89 -3.96 15.33
C SER A 876 33.51 -4.42 15.80
N ALA A 877 32.43 -3.99 15.13
CA ALA A 877 31.07 -4.33 15.51
C ALA A 877 30.62 -5.68 14.95
N LYS A 878 29.84 -6.42 15.74
CA LYS A 878 29.21 -7.68 15.34
C LYS A 878 27.71 -7.56 15.48
N TYR A 879 26.97 -8.11 14.52
CA TYR A 879 25.52 -8.01 14.47
C TYR A 879 24.87 -9.37 14.32
N ARG A 880 23.58 -9.42 14.67
CA ARG A 880 22.71 -10.58 14.55
C ARG A 880 21.29 -10.12 14.27
N TYR A 881 20.55 -10.99 13.60
CA TYR A 881 19.23 -10.68 13.07
C TYR A 881 18.25 -11.80 13.36
N ASP A 882 16.98 -11.46 13.50
CA ASP A 882 15.93 -12.47 13.50
C ASP A 882 15.69 -13.04 12.09
N ASP A 883 14.71 -13.93 11.98
CA ASP A 883 14.30 -14.58 10.74
C ASP A 883 13.75 -13.60 9.68
N GLU A 884 13.24 -12.44 10.10
CA GLU A 884 12.74 -11.38 9.24
C GLU A 884 13.85 -10.40 8.80
N GLY A 885 15.08 -10.59 9.30
CA GLY A 885 16.23 -9.75 8.99
C GLY A 885 16.36 -8.51 9.87
N GLN A 886 15.59 -8.41 10.96
CA GLN A 886 15.66 -7.30 11.89
C GLN A 886 16.79 -7.49 12.89
N ARG A 887 17.57 -6.44 13.17
CA ARG A 887 18.69 -6.51 14.11
C ARG A 887 18.18 -6.80 15.51
N THR A 888 18.64 -7.91 16.08
CA THR A 888 18.32 -8.39 17.44
C THR A 888 19.48 -8.27 18.40
N TYR A 889 20.71 -8.16 17.89
CA TYR A 889 21.88 -7.99 18.75
C TYR A 889 23.00 -7.21 18.06
N LYS A 890 23.72 -6.44 18.88
CA LYS A 890 24.94 -5.72 18.51
C LYS A 890 25.99 -5.88 19.61
N GLU A 891 27.24 -6.14 19.21
CA GLU A 891 28.41 -6.05 20.09
C GLU A 891 29.44 -5.11 19.50
N ALA A 892 29.79 -4.06 20.24
CA ALA A 892 30.80 -3.09 19.86
C ALA A 892 31.47 -2.51 21.11
N ASN A 893 32.79 -2.29 21.06
CA ASN A 893 33.57 -1.72 22.17
C ASN A 893 33.34 -2.42 23.54
N GLY A 894 33.13 -3.75 23.52
CA GLY A 894 32.84 -4.55 24.71
C GLY A 894 31.39 -4.46 25.24
N LYS A 895 30.57 -3.56 24.70
CA LYS A 895 29.14 -3.44 25.02
C LYS A 895 28.32 -4.42 24.18
N LYS A 896 27.39 -5.14 24.82
CA LYS A 896 26.49 -6.10 24.18
C LYS A 896 25.05 -5.63 24.37
N GLU A 897 24.41 -5.32 23.27
CA GLU A 897 23.03 -4.80 23.21
C GLU A 897 22.12 -5.83 22.56
N TYR A 898 20.96 -6.05 23.16
CA TYR A 898 19.89 -6.87 22.58
C TYR A 898 18.67 -6.02 22.31
N TYR A 899 18.13 -6.09 21.11
CA TYR A 899 17.03 -5.25 20.66
C TYR A 899 15.72 -6.01 20.78
N LEU A 900 14.74 -5.41 21.44
CA LEU A 900 13.36 -5.89 21.46
C LEU A 900 12.53 -5.11 20.46
N ARG A 901 11.75 -5.84 19.68
CA ARG A 901 10.86 -5.31 18.65
C ARG A 901 9.44 -5.79 18.91
N ASP A 902 8.45 -5.05 18.39
CA ASP A 902 7.08 -5.55 18.30
C ASP A 902 6.90 -6.53 17.13
N ASP A 903 5.69 -7.05 16.96
CA ASP A 903 5.32 -7.99 15.90
C ASP A 903 5.41 -7.40 14.49
N LYS A 904 5.65 -6.09 14.38
CA LYS A 904 5.80 -5.35 13.12
C LYS A 904 7.24 -4.91 12.88
N GLY A 905 8.18 -5.36 13.72
CA GLY A 905 9.61 -5.03 13.61
C GLY A 905 10.01 -3.66 14.18
N LEU A 906 9.10 -2.92 14.84
CA LEU A 906 9.42 -1.64 15.45
C LEU A 906 10.31 -1.82 16.68
N GLU A 907 11.46 -1.14 16.74
CA GLU A 907 12.39 -1.20 17.87
C GLU A 907 11.83 -0.52 19.13
N LEU A 908 11.41 -1.32 20.11
CA LEU A 908 10.83 -0.78 21.33
C LEU A 908 11.88 -0.47 22.39
N ALA A 909 12.88 -1.34 22.55
CA ALA A 909 13.83 -1.25 23.66
C ALA A 909 15.16 -1.96 23.37
N VAL A 910 16.14 -1.65 24.20
CA VAL A 910 17.45 -2.30 24.24
C VAL A 910 17.69 -2.86 25.64
N TYR A 911 18.17 -4.10 25.70
CA TYR A 911 18.61 -4.78 26.92
C TYR A 911 20.13 -4.86 26.98
N ASP A 912 20.67 -4.69 28.19
CA ASP A 912 22.06 -5.02 28.49
C ASP A 912 22.19 -6.53 28.76
N ALA A 913 23.05 -7.17 27.98
CA ALA A 913 23.36 -8.60 28.06
C ALA A 913 23.90 -9.06 29.42
N ALA A 914 24.74 -8.25 30.05
CA ALA A 914 25.45 -8.63 31.27
C ALA A 914 24.52 -8.60 32.47
N MET A 915 23.55 -7.68 32.47
CA MET A 915 22.60 -7.49 33.56
C MET A 915 21.26 -8.17 33.31
N ASP A 916 20.96 -8.56 32.06
CA ASP A 916 19.65 -9.10 31.64
C ASP A 916 18.49 -8.15 32.00
N ARG A 917 18.69 -6.85 31.78
CA ARG A 917 17.78 -5.73 32.12
C ARG A 917 17.67 -4.69 31.01
N LEU A 918 16.59 -3.91 31.04
CA LEU A 918 16.39 -2.78 30.13
C LEU A 918 17.49 -1.74 30.31
N SER A 919 18.17 -1.35 29.24
CA SER A 919 19.09 -0.22 29.26
C SER A 919 18.47 1.03 28.62
N LEU A 920 17.53 0.84 27.69
CA LEU A 920 16.92 1.92 26.92
C LEU A 920 15.51 1.51 26.48
N VAL A 921 14.54 2.42 26.58
CA VAL A 921 13.21 2.26 25.98
C VAL A 921 12.89 3.45 25.10
N ASN A 922 12.43 3.20 23.88
CA ASN A 922 11.94 4.23 22.97
C ASN A 922 10.52 4.65 23.35
N LEU A 923 10.27 5.96 23.33
CA LEU A 923 8.94 6.53 23.50
C LEU A 923 8.38 6.87 22.12
N TYR A 924 7.29 6.21 21.75
CA TYR A 924 6.59 6.42 20.48
C TYR A 924 5.25 7.11 20.71
N GLY A 925 4.95 8.09 19.86
CA GLY A 925 3.59 8.56 19.59
C GLY A 925 3.29 8.40 18.11
N ASN A 926 2.95 9.48 17.41
CA ASN A 926 2.83 9.45 15.93
C ASN A 926 4.14 9.02 15.23
N ASP A 927 5.27 9.20 15.91
CA ASP A 927 6.60 8.72 15.54
C ASP A 927 7.47 8.70 16.83
N LEU A 928 8.77 8.40 16.76
CA LEU A 928 9.71 8.47 17.88
C LEU A 928 9.73 9.89 18.47
N ILE A 929 9.23 10.05 19.70
CA ILE A 929 9.18 11.35 20.41
C ILE A 929 10.32 11.51 21.41
N GLY A 930 10.97 10.42 21.81
CA GLY A 930 12.01 10.43 22.82
C GLY A 930 12.46 9.03 23.20
N ARG A 931 13.24 8.95 24.27
CA ARG A 931 13.64 7.69 24.90
C ARG A 931 13.84 7.85 26.41
N ILE A 932 13.92 6.72 27.09
CA ILE A 932 14.26 6.58 28.50
C ILE A 932 15.55 5.78 28.58
N ASP A 933 16.63 6.41 29.06
CA ASP A 933 17.85 5.72 29.44
C ASP A 933 17.70 5.22 30.89
N ILE A 934 17.86 3.91 31.10
CA ILE A 934 17.55 3.25 32.37
C ILE A 934 18.84 2.78 33.03
N ASN A 935 19.06 3.18 34.29
CA ASN A 935 20.19 2.72 35.10
C ASN A 935 19.71 2.02 36.36
N TYR A 936 20.49 1.03 36.81
CA TYR A 936 20.24 0.25 38.02
C TYR A 936 21.37 0.42 39.02
N THR A 937 21.03 0.64 40.28
CA THR A 937 21.97 0.63 41.40
C THR A 937 21.53 -0.37 42.46
N SER A 938 22.40 -1.31 42.80
CA SER A 938 22.16 -2.32 43.84
C SER A 938 22.74 -1.84 45.16
N GLN A 939 21.92 -1.78 46.20
CA GLN A 939 22.36 -1.45 47.55
C GLN A 939 21.96 -2.57 48.52
N TYR A 940 22.88 -3.03 49.36
CA TYR A 940 22.55 -3.99 50.42
C TYR A 940 21.69 -3.30 51.47
N ASP A 941 20.49 -3.84 51.69
CA ASP A 941 19.59 -3.42 52.76
C ASP A 941 19.81 -4.34 53.97
N PRO A 942 20.45 -3.83 55.05
CA PRO A 942 20.73 -4.62 56.23
C PRO A 942 19.47 -5.00 57.04
N GLU A 943 18.33 -4.33 56.82
CA GLU A 943 17.07 -4.67 57.50
C GLU A 943 16.33 -5.82 56.78
N ALA A 944 16.42 -5.87 55.45
CA ALA A 944 15.83 -6.94 54.63
C ALA A 944 16.77 -8.14 54.41
N ASP A 945 18.06 -8.01 54.75
CA ASP A 945 19.14 -8.96 54.45
C ASP A 945 19.21 -9.35 52.96
N GLU A 946 18.95 -8.37 52.08
CA GLU A 946 18.93 -8.55 50.64
C GLU A 946 19.52 -7.32 49.92
N TYR A 947 20.03 -7.52 48.71
CA TYR A 947 20.34 -6.40 47.82
C TYR A 947 19.06 -5.86 47.19
N VAL A 948 18.74 -4.60 47.47
CA VAL A 948 17.64 -3.87 46.83
C VAL A 948 18.18 -3.14 45.62
N ASP A 949 17.59 -3.44 44.47
CA ASP A 949 17.90 -2.74 43.23
C ASP A 949 16.98 -1.53 43.04
N THR A 950 17.59 -0.40 42.77
CA THR A 950 16.89 0.87 42.49
C THR A 950 17.02 1.20 41.01
N ARG A 951 15.90 1.58 40.39
CA ARG A 951 15.84 2.02 38.99
C ARG A 951 15.83 3.54 38.92
N THR A 952 16.63 4.09 38.03
CA THR A 952 16.63 5.53 37.71
C THR A 952 16.44 5.75 36.21
N ASP A 953 15.48 6.62 35.88
CA ASP A 953 15.06 6.88 34.50
C ASP A 953 15.48 8.29 34.09
N ARG A 954 16.33 8.36 33.06
CA ARG A 954 16.67 9.62 32.40
C ARG A 954 15.92 9.72 31.08
N LYS A 955 14.94 10.62 31.01
CA LYS A 955 14.16 10.85 29.78
C LYS A 955 14.80 11.90 28.91
N ILE A 956 14.80 11.65 27.60
CA ILE A 956 15.26 12.57 26.55
C ILE A 956 14.15 12.67 25.50
N TYR A 957 13.71 13.88 25.18
CA TYR A 957 12.68 14.15 24.17
C TYR A 957 13.29 14.82 22.93
N TYR A 958 12.79 14.45 21.76
CA TYR A 958 13.36 14.87 20.47
C TYR A 958 12.52 15.95 19.79
N VAL A 959 13.22 16.89 19.15
CA VAL A 959 12.68 17.79 18.14
C VAL A 959 13.31 17.41 16.81
N LYS A 960 12.47 17.30 15.77
CA LYS A 960 12.84 16.77 14.47
C LYS A 960 12.58 17.79 13.36
N ASP A 961 13.33 17.68 12.27
CA ASP A 961 13.03 18.38 11.03
C ASP A 961 11.98 17.63 10.18
N HIS A 962 11.63 18.21 9.03
CA HIS A 962 10.67 17.65 8.09
C HIS A 962 11.00 16.24 7.55
N LEU A 963 12.26 15.77 7.62
CA LEU A 963 12.65 14.40 7.25
C LEU A 963 12.50 13.42 8.42
N GLY A 964 12.16 13.91 9.61
CA GLY A 964 12.20 13.14 10.85
C GLY A 964 13.62 13.02 11.42
N SER A 965 14.59 13.81 10.96
CA SER A 965 15.94 13.80 11.55
C SER A 965 15.94 14.54 12.88
N ILE A 966 16.59 13.99 13.89
CA ILE A 966 16.66 14.60 15.22
C ILE A 966 17.58 15.83 15.14
N ARG A 967 17.04 17.00 15.48
CA ARG A 967 17.75 18.30 15.50
C ARG A 967 18.12 18.74 16.90
N LEU A 968 17.29 18.41 17.89
CA LEU A 968 17.53 18.66 19.30
C LEU A 968 17.03 17.50 20.16
N GLY A 969 17.75 17.21 21.24
CA GLY A 969 17.31 16.37 22.35
C GLY A 969 17.30 17.17 23.65
N PHE A 970 16.25 17.05 24.47
CA PHE A 970 16.10 17.76 25.75
C PHE A 970 15.81 16.80 26.90
N ASP A 971 16.32 17.11 28.09
CA ASP A 971 15.88 16.45 29.32
C ASP A 971 14.53 17.02 29.83
N VAL A 972 14.03 16.46 30.92
CA VAL A 972 12.76 16.87 31.58
C VAL A 972 12.76 18.32 32.09
N ASN A 973 13.94 18.90 32.33
CA ASN A 973 14.06 20.31 32.72
C ASN A 973 14.06 21.24 31.49
N GLY A 974 13.90 20.68 30.28
CA GLY A 974 14.02 21.39 29.02
C GLY A 974 15.46 21.78 28.72
N VAL A 975 16.46 21.19 29.37
CA VAL A 975 17.86 21.45 29.08
C VAL A 975 18.26 20.63 27.85
N PRO A 976 18.78 21.28 26.80
CA PRO A 976 19.25 20.58 25.61
C PRO A 976 20.47 19.73 25.96
N VAL A 977 20.37 18.42 25.68
CA VAL A 977 21.42 17.43 25.88
C VAL A 977 22.10 17.04 24.57
N SER A 978 21.46 17.35 23.44
CA SER A 978 22.00 17.14 22.11
C SER A 978 21.42 18.10 21.07
N ALA A 979 22.21 18.40 20.05
CA ALA A 979 21.87 19.21 18.88
C ALA A 979 22.66 18.70 17.68
N PHE A 980 21.97 18.50 16.56
CA PHE A 980 22.55 17.99 15.32
C PHE A 980 22.08 18.80 14.12
N ASP A 981 23.02 19.08 13.23
CA ASP A 981 22.75 19.56 11.88
C ASP A 981 23.37 18.59 10.87
N TYR A 982 22.77 18.50 9.68
CA TYR A 982 23.10 17.52 8.67
C TYR A 982 23.34 18.18 7.31
N TYR A 983 24.25 17.60 6.52
CA TYR A 983 24.24 17.77 5.07
C TYR A 983 23.08 16.99 4.45
N ALA A 984 22.80 17.21 3.16
CA ALA A 984 21.58 16.70 2.52
C ALA A 984 21.40 15.18 2.59
N PHE A 985 22.50 14.42 2.61
CA PHE A 985 22.51 12.96 2.71
C PHE A 985 22.84 12.43 4.12
N GLY A 986 22.59 13.22 5.17
CA GLY A 986 22.65 12.77 6.55
C GLY A 986 24.03 12.77 7.21
N GLN A 987 25.10 13.15 6.50
CA GLN A 987 26.40 13.39 7.14
C GLN A 987 26.25 14.50 8.19
N LEU A 988 26.82 14.28 9.38
CA LEU A 988 26.79 15.28 10.45
C LEU A 988 27.65 16.49 10.10
N PHE A 989 27.15 17.63 10.52
CA PHE A 989 27.79 18.90 10.35
C PHE A 989 28.62 19.22 11.59
N SER A 990 29.90 18.87 11.56
CA SER A 990 30.77 18.81 12.75
C SER A 990 30.84 20.11 13.56
N SER A 991 30.79 21.26 12.89
CA SER A 991 30.88 22.58 13.52
C SER A 991 29.63 23.01 14.29
N PHE A 992 28.50 22.32 14.09
CA PHE A 992 27.20 22.65 14.70
C PHE A 992 26.53 21.46 15.39
N THR A 993 27.34 20.47 15.78
CA THR A 993 26.89 19.34 16.57
C THR A 993 27.33 19.54 18.02
N THR A 994 26.40 19.65 18.95
CA THR A 994 26.69 19.77 20.39
C THR A 994 25.85 18.75 21.15
N GLY A 995 26.45 17.71 21.73
CA GLY A 995 25.68 16.69 22.43
C GLY A 995 26.47 15.44 22.78
N SER A 996 26.06 14.76 23.85
CA SER A 996 26.82 13.67 24.48
C SER A 996 27.12 12.50 23.53
N ALA A 997 28.26 11.83 23.75
CA ALA A 997 28.68 10.62 23.04
C ALA A 997 27.65 9.45 23.08
N GLY A 998 26.55 9.58 23.82
CA GLY A 998 25.51 8.57 24.00
C GLY A 998 24.28 8.68 23.09
N GLU A 999 24.19 9.68 22.19
CA GLU A 999 22.99 9.80 21.35
C GLU A 999 22.93 8.76 20.22
N LYS A 1000 21.93 7.88 20.31
CA LYS A 1000 21.75 6.72 19.44
C LYS A 1000 21.09 7.07 18.11
N TYR A 1001 19.95 7.77 18.14
CA TYR A 1001 19.16 8.11 16.95
C TYR A 1001 19.56 9.46 16.37
N LYS A 1002 19.67 9.57 15.04
CA LYS A 1002 20.12 10.78 14.34
C LYS A 1002 19.31 11.08 13.08
N PHE A 1003 19.88 10.81 11.91
CA PHE A 1003 19.29 11.12 10.61
C PHE A 1003 18.05 10.26 10.39
N THR A 1004 16.92 10.88 10.02
CA THR A 1004 15.62 10.20 9.85
C THR A 1004 15.18 9.33 11.03
N SER A 1005 15.60 9.69 12.26
CA SER A 1005 15.36 8.94 13.49
C SER A 1005 15.89 7.49 13.50
N LYS A 1006 16.86 7.18 12.63
CA LYS A 1006 17.55 5.89 12.62
C LYS A 1006 18.75 5.87 13.55
N GLU A 1007 19.06 4.68 14.06
CA GLU A 1007 20.25 4.49 14.88
C GLU A 1007 21.50 4.72 14.03
N ARG A 1008 22.36 5.66 14.46
CA ARG A 1008 23.71 5.79 13.91
C ARG A 1008 24.70 5.05 14.78
N ASP A 1009 25.19 3.96 14.24
CA ASP A 1009 26.26 3.12 14.75
C ASP A 1009 27.55 3.98 14.82
N SER A 1010 28.08 4.22 16.03
CA SER A 1010 29.17 5.19 16.29
C SER A 1010 30.57 4.69 15.92
N GLU A 1011 30.72 3.39 15.85
CA GLU A 1011 31.89 2.59 15.50
C GLU A 1011 32.09 2.41 13.98
N THR A 1012 31.03 2.54 13.19
CA THR A 1012 31.03 2.45 11.72
C THR A 1012 30.68 3.78 11.06
N GLY A 1013 29.92 4.64 11.75
CA GLY A 1013 29.38 5.88 11.19
C GLY A 1013 28.14 5.70 10.31
N LEU A 1014 27.61 4.48 10.20
CA LEU A 1014 26.46 4.14 9.35
C LEU A 1014 25.13 4.24 10.11
N ASP A 1015 24.06 4.55 9.38
CA ASP A 1015 22.69 4.51 9.91
C ASP A 1015 22.06 3.15 9.62
N TYR A 1016 21.45 2.52 10.63
CA TYR A 1016 20.71 1.27 10.48
C TYR A 1016 19.24 1.56 10.12
N PHE A 1017 18.86 1.26 8.87
CA PHE A 1017 17.52 1.54 8.36
C PHE A 1017 16.51 0.41 8.55
N GLY A 1018 16.97 -0.81 8.82
CA GLY A 1018 16.19 -2.05 8.83
C GLY A 1018 17.03 -3.19 8.31
#